data_AF-A0A524LWJ1-F1
#
_entry.id   AF-A0A524LWJ1-F1
#
_cell.length_a   1.000
_cell.length_b   1.000
_cell.length_c   1.000
_cell.angle_alpha   90.00
_cell.angle_beta   90.00
_cell.angle_gamma   90.00
#
_symmetry.space_group_name_H-M   'P 1'
#
loop_
_entity.id
_entity.type
_entity.pdbx_description
1 polymer ?
#
loop_
_entity_poly.entity_id
_entity_poly.type
_entity_poly.pdbx_seq_one_letter_code
_entity_poly.pdbx_strand_id
1 'polypeptide(L)'
;MMTRSRGRPVRPMPVHPERVISRAIKAGLAATIRLQRSICNKTTKKYYERSSNRFNIRQEVYQITKERGTPNFSYIAMAEAPIRNEARLIFYEKAAKYGFTDVARQKNSDDTVNPLNQRFNACGTVIRENSEVDFPHPEPIDFGTYTRRDGKGRKKYRRAGYDGSSFGPRVILAHPDLPSLDFGDAIRSYNEYLATFCAIHDVSVRETTRYSHLFYLLVRPYLEYLYSEFKCGKANFQKGVNQALRQVKELILNAGYRPTIYEKQTVTREYEFSKSTIKVENKTFFKKQESEARAFYGDHPSVIELGRLRGNLGDSDANESNDGKSKEESDTLFTVRDVDHIRNEVSKKARIAGSIMHRRIADLFPSPWNLNDVIFFGDRYTRLSDYIIIAEVPLQTSQGSGRVDLILCERTISDDGKQVFWKPVFILEIKTRLGQSWCIDANYKESEVRPEGSPLQRIVSELPLSDYPLSDDLWDTIVKSTPTPIARKQIDIYSQALTDLYRNATDQQLGHVLRGVLVIEASSNITEIRQVLEWLIIHAYEKVKKRTRRLKRTVFTLSESDNNRIVLVLDAQPGPQRKVEDKTKAPWKPAYTPFKTKKETKRKFLLYLAGHAPTSAGQSAAWNARFYNGLQILYEMKKAESNTEFVWLDLSNQFNKPRLAEARLRLRPRDYSDEEVAKSQPDHIRVFFESIKVKGYLDSILSFLYNNGDLPTFAFKTALDKRKVIIITGADTLRDATPSSNRERFSILIDHLLSNLPNDEKTTIVWFDSPVPSVEKSIPYSSRALLPYYETSALGEVVTEIIWNLPIAPRGAVQPATWNLSVIGDSPMHDDIRIIIRHSPVEFQMELIHIPFLRGWS
;
A
#
# COMPACT_ATOMS: atom_id res chain seq x y z
N MET A 1 -10.71 -44.70 25.88
CA MET A 1 -9.57 -44.90 24.95
C MET A 1 -8.49 -43.87 25.25
N MET A 2 -7.38 -44.31 25.86
CA MET A 2 -6.23 -43.47 26.17
C MET A 2 -5.58 -42.96 24.88
N THR A 3 -5.56 -41.64 24.68
CA THR A 3 -4.88 -40.99 23.55
C THR A 3 -3.38 -41.11 23.73
N ARG A 4 -2.72 -41.82 22.79
CA ARG A 4 -1.26 -41.94 22.68
C ARG A 4 -0.59 -40.58 22.84
N SER A 5 0.45 -40.52 23.68
CA SER A 5 1.43 -39.43 23.70
C SER A 5 1.94 -39.20 22.27
N ARG A 6 1.95 -37.95 21.83
CA ARG A 6 2.43 -37.56 20.49
C ARG A 6 3.86 -38.10 20.30
N GLY A 7 4.02 -39.08 19.42
CA GLY A 7 5.31 -39.74 19.17
C GLY A 7 6.40 -38.76 18.71
N ARG A 8 7.60 -38.91 19.28
CA ARG A 8 8.85 -38.23 18.89
C ARG A 8 9.47 -38.89 17.64
N PRO A 9 10.34 -38.21 16.85
CA PRO A 9 10.76 -36.80 16.88
C PRO A 9 10.22 -36.01 15.66
N VAL A 10 9.98 -34.70 15.77
CA VAL A 10 9.44 -33.89 14.66
C VAL A 10 10.45 -32.81 14.28
N ARG A 11 11.21 -33.07 13.21
CA ARG A 11 12.05 -32.07 12.53
C ARG A 11 11.22 -30.83 12.17
N PRO A 12 11.82 -29.64 12.14
CA PRO A 12 11.12 -28.42 11.75
C PRO A 12 10.52 -28.52 10.35
N MET A 13 9.47 -27.75 10.07
CA MET A 13 8.96 -27.60 8.71
C MET A 13 9.42 -26.27 8.11
N PRO A 14 9.91 -26.26 6.85
CA PRO A 14 10.10 -27.44 5.99
C PRO A 14 11.28 -28.29 6.48
N VAL A 15 11.16 -29.62 6.39
CA VAL A 15 12.28 -30.51 6.77
C VAL A 15 13.39 -30.43 5.72
N HIS A 16 12.98 -30.28 4.45
CA HIS A 16 13.87 -30.14 3.30
C HIS A 16 13.51 -28.84 2.54
N PRO A 17 14.02 -27.67 2.95
CA PRO A 17 13.68 -26.38 2.35
C PRO A 17 13.99 -26.31 0.84
N GLU A 18 15.10 -26.89 0.40
CA GLU A 18 15.50 -27.03 -1.01
C GLU A 18 14.46 -27.80 -1.83
N ARG A 19 13.90 -28.86 -1.24
CA ARG A 19 12.87 -29.70 -1.87
C ARG A 19 11.55 -28.95 -1.99
N VAL A 20 11.17 -28.22 -0.94
CA VAL A 20 9.92 -27.45 -0.91
C VAL A 20 9.95 -26.32 -1.94
N ILE A 21 11.00 -25.51 -1.97
CA ILE A 21 11.14 -24.42 -2.94
C ILE A 21 11.21 -24.95 -4.37
N SER A 22 12.04 -25.97 -4.63
CA SER A 22 12.18 -26.52 -6.00
C SER A 22 10.87 -27.10 -6.53
N ARG A 23 10.06 -27.73 -5.66
CA ARG A 23 8.71 -28.22 -6.00
C ARG A 23 7.73 -27.08 -6.23
N ALA A 24 7.72 -26.07 -5.36
CA ALA A 24 6.83 -24.92 -5.48
C ALA A 24 7.07 -24.18 -6.81
N ILE A 25 8.32 -23.93 -7.17
CA ILE A 25 8.70 -23.31 -8.44
C ILE A 25 8.22 -24.15 -9.63
N LYS A 26 8.49 -25.48 -9.63
CA LYS A 26 8.02 -26.37 -10.71
C LYS A 26 6.50 -26.40 -10.82
N ALA A 27 5.80 -26.53 -9.69
CA ALA A 27 4.35 -26.55 -9.65
C ALA A 27 3.74 -25.22 -10.12
N GLY A 28 4.33 -24.10 -9.70
CA GLY A 28 3.93 -22.75 -10.09
C GLY A 28 4.15 -22.45 -11.56
N LEU A 29 5.28 -22.86 -12.14
CA LEU A 29 5.54 -22.70 -13.57
C LEU A 29 4.56 -23.52 -14.41
N ALA A 30 4.34 -24.79 -14.06
CA ALA A 30 3.38 -25.64 -14.74
C ALA A 30 1.94 -25.09 -14.61
N ALA A 31 1.57 -24.57 -13.43
CA ALA A 31 0.29 -23.90 -13.24
C ALA A 31 0.17 -22.62 -14.08
N THR A 32 1.23 -21.81 -14.16
CA THR A 32 1.28 -20.60 -14.98
C THR A 32 1.10 -20.91 -16.47
N ILE A 33 1.78 -21.93 -16.99
CA ILE A 33 1.63 -22.35 -18.40
C ILE A 33 0.20 -22.81 -18.68
N ARG A 34 -0.41 -23.55 -17.74
CA ARG A 34 -1.82 -23.96 -17.85
C ARG A 34 -2.77 -22.77 -17.83
N LEU A 35 -2.51 -21.78 -16.98
CA LEU A 35 -3.26 -20.53 -16.96
C LEU A 35 -3.13 -19.82 -18.32
N GLN A 36 -1.91 -19.63 -18.83
CA GLN A 36 -1.65 -19.03 -20.14
C GLN A 36 -2.43 -19.73 -21.25
N ARG A 37 -2.39 -21.06 -21.30
CA ARG A 37 -3.19 -21.87 -22.25
C ARG A 37 -4.69 -21.56 -22.17
N SER A 38 -5.21 -21.39 -20.95
CA SER A 38 -6.65 -21.13 -20.75
C SER A 38 -7.09 -19.71 -21.10
N ILE A 39 -6.17 -18.74 -21.14
CA ILE A 39 -6.51 -17.32 -21.33
C ILE A 39 -5.96 -16.72 -22.63
N CYS A 40 -5.06 -17.42 -23.33
CA CYS A 40 -4.51 -16.95 -24.58
C CYS A 40 -5.58 -16.89 -25.68
N ASN A 41 -5.35 -16.02 -26.65
CA ASN A 41 -6.15 -15.85 -27.86
C ASN A 41 -5.24 -15.95 -29.08
N LYS A 42 -5.78 -15.73 -30.30
CA LYS A 42 -4.99 -15.82 -31.54
C LYS A 42 -3.72 -14.95 -31.53
N THR A 43 -3.75 -13.72 -30.99
CA THR A 43 -2.61 -12.78 -30.99
C THR A 43 -1.55 -13.10 -29.92
N THR A 44 -1.98 -13.72 -28.82
CA THR A 44 -1.13 -14.02 -27.65
C THR A 44 -0.66 -15.47 -27.58
N LYS A 45 -1.16 -16.35 -28.46
CA LYS A 45 -0.83 -17.78 -28.49
C LYS A 45 0.68 -18.05 -28.54
N LYS A 46 1.42 -17.22 -29.29
CA LYS A 46 2.89 -17.27 -29.41
C LYS A 46 3.60 -17.19 -28.05
N TYR A 47 3.07 -16.44 -27.09
CA TYR A 47 3.67 -16.28 -25.76
C TYR A 47 3.50 -17.53 -24.90
N TYR A 48 2.34 -18.19 -25.00
CA TYR A 48 2.09 -19.50 -24.41
C TYR A 48 3.01 -20.57 -25.02
N GLU A 49 3.09 -20.65 -26.34
CA GLU A 49 3.92 -21.65 -27.04
C GLU A 49 5.40 -21.48 -26.68
N ARG A 50 5.92 -20.25 -26.64
CA ARG A 50 7.28 -19.95 -26.15
C ARG A 50 7.49 -20.37 -24.69
N SER A 51 6.53 -20.10 -23.82
CA SER A 51 6.60 -20.47 -22.40
C SER A 51 6.63 -21.99 -22.22
N SER A 52 5.76 -22.71 -22.93
CA SER A 52 5.68 -24.17 -22.92
C SER A 52 6.96 -24.81 -23.44
N ASN A 53 7.45 -24.38 -24.60
CA ASN A 53 8.69 -24.91 -25.18
C ASN A 53 9.89 -24.65 -24.27
N ARG A 54 10.01 -23.43 -23.73
CA ARG A 54 11.09 -23.08 -22.80
C ARG A 54 11.05 -23.94 -21.54
N PHE A 55 9.88 -24.19 -20.97
CA PHE A 55 9.77 -25.03 -19.78
C PHE A 55 10.14 -26.49 -20.07
N ASN A 56 9.65 -27.06 -21.16
CA ASN A 56 9.96 -28.43 -21.57
C ASN A 56 11.47 -28.63 -21.79
N ILE A 57 12.12 -27.75 -22.57
CA ILE A 57 13.57 -27.79 -22.82
C ILE A 57 14.35 -27.71 -21.50
N ARG A 58 13.97 -26.79 -20.60
CA ARG A 58 14.66 -26.65 -19.31
C ARG A 58 14.42 -27.84 -18.39
N GLN A 59 13.26 -28.47 -18.48
CA GLN A 59 12.93 -29.69 -17.76
C GLN A 59 13.74 -30.90 -18.26
N GLU A 60 13.89 -31.04 -19.58
CA GLU A 60 14.75 -32.05 -20.21
C GLU A 60 16.21 -31.88 -19.80
N VAL A 61 16.77 -30.67 -19.89
CA VAL A 61 18.16 -30.39 -19.46
C VAL A 61 18.35 -30.68 -17.97
N TYR A 62 17.39 -30.30 -17.12
CA TYR A 62 17.43 -30.63 -15.70
C TYR A 62 17.42 -32.16 -15.48
N GLN A 63 16.59 -32.89 -16.22
CA GLN A 63 16.49 -34.34 -16.12
C GLN A 63 17.80 -35.03 -16.53
N ILE A 64 18.46 -34.57 -17.60
CA ILE A 64 19.80 -35.03 -18.00
C ILE A 64 20.82 -34.80 -16.87
N THR A 65 20.81 -33.62 -16.23
CA THR A 65 21.75 -33.36 -15.12
C THR A 65 21.49 -34.24 -13.90
N LYS A 66 20.23 -34.59 -13.66
CA LYS A 66 19.83 -35.51 -12.59
C LYS A 66 20.29 -36.94 -12.88
N GLU A 67 20.16 -37.40 -14.12
CA GLU A 67 20.63 -38.72 -14.56
C GLU A 67 22.15 -38.86 -14.49
N ARG A 68 22.89 -37.77 -14.71
CA ARG A 68 24.35 -37.69 -14.52
C ARG A 68 24.80 -37.57 -13.05
N GLY A 69 23.88 -37.68 -12.09
CA GLY A 69 24.19 -37.61 -10.65
C GLY A 69 24.48 -36.21 -10.11
N THR A 70 24.38 -35.16 -10.93
CA THR A 70 24.68 -33.76 -10.56
C THR A 70 23.48 -32.84 -10.84
N PRO A 71 22.35 -33.01 -10.11
CA PRO A 71 21.11 -32.31 -10.42
C PRO A 71 21.25 -30.79 -10.28
N ASN A 72 21.15 -30.07 -11.41
CA ASN A 72 21.34 -28.62 -11.45
C ASN A 72 20.01 -27.89 -11.63
N PHE A 73 19.38 -27.47 -10.52
CA PHE A 73 18.08 -26.79 -10.54
C PHE A 73 18.09 -25.40 -11.19
N SER A 74 19.27 -24.79 -11.40
CA SER A 74 19.37 -23.47 -12.03
C SER A 74 18.73 -23.41 -13.42
N TYR A 75 18.72 -24.51 -14.17
CA TYR A 75 18.04 -24.58 -15.47
C TYR A 75 16.53 -24.36 -15.37
N ILE A 76 15.88 -24.89 -14.32
CA ILE A 76 14.46 -24.64 -14.05
C ILE A 76 14.25 -23.21 -13.58
N ALA A 77 15.08 -22.73 -12.64
CA ALA A 77 14.99 -21.37 -12.12
C ALA A 77 15.16 -20.30 -13.22
N MET A 78 16.02 -20.54 -14.21
CA MET A 78 16.20 -19.67 -15.38
C MET A 78 14.95 -19.57 -16.27
N ALA A 79 14.04 -20.56 -16.23
CA ALA A 79 12.79 -20.51 -17.00
C ALA A 79 11.78 -19.53 -16.40
N GLU A 80 11.89 -19.24 -15.10
CA GLU A 80 10.91 -18.53 -14.29
C GLU A 80 10.65 -17.12 -14.81
N ALA A 81 11.66 -16.25 -14.77
CA ALA A 81 11.48 -14.83 -15.11
C ALA A 81 10.99 -14.64 -16.56
N PRO A 82 11.50 -15.38 -17.56
CA PRO A 82 10.95 -15.32 -18.90
C PRO A 82 9.48 -15.77 -18.98
N ILE A 83 9.10 -16.90 -18.38
CA ILE A 83 7.70 -17.39 -18.41
C ILE A 83 6.76 -16.39 -17.74
N ARG A 84 7.18 -15.80 -16.61
CA ARG A 84 6.43 -14.74 -15.91
C ARG A 84 6.25 -13.51 -16.78
N ASN A 85 7.28 -13.10 -17.51
CA ASN A 85 7.19 -11.97 -18.43
C ASN A 85 6.20 -12.24 -19.57
N GLU A 86 6.26 -13.44 -20.17
CA GLU A 86 5.32 -13.84 -21.22
C GLU A 86 3.88 -13.88 -20.71
N ALA A 87 3.64 -14.37 -19.48
CA ALA A 87 2.30 -14.34 -18.85
C ALA A 87 1.77 -12.91 -18.72
N ARG A 88 2.61 -11.96 -18.28
CA ARG A 88 2.24 -10.56 -18.17
C ARG A 88 1.93 -9.90 -19.51
N LEU A 89 2.65 -10.25 -20.58
CA LEU A 89 2.32 -9.75 -21.92
C LEU A 89 0.91 -10.20 -22.35
N ILE A 90 0.50 -11.43 -22.01
CA ILE A 90 -0.89 -11.88 -22.23
C ILE A 90 -1.87 -11.03 -21.40
N PHE A 91 -1.53 -10.68 -20.16
CA PHE A 91 -2.38 -9.85 -19.31
C PHE A 91 -2.53 -8.43 -19.84
N TYR A 92 -1.43 -7.77 -20.23
CA TYR A 92 -1.45 -6.43 -20.82
C TYR A 92 -2.25 -6.39 -22.11
N GLU A 93 -2.03 -7.33 -23.03
CA GLU A 93 -2.79 -7.42 -24.27
C GLU A 93 -4.29 -7.64 -24.01
N LYS A 94 -4.63 -8.38 -22.96
CA LYS A 94 -6.03 -8.58 -22.55
C LYS A 94 -6.64 -7.30 -21.99
N ALA A 95 -5.91 -6.56 -21.16
CA ALA A 95 -6.35 -5.29 -20.60
C ALA A 95 -6.42 -4.19 -21.68
N ALA A 96 -5.54 -4.19 -22.67
CA ALA A 96 -5.50 -3.19 -23.74
C ALA A 96 -6.81 -3.11 -24.55
N LYS A 97 -7.53 -4.24 -24.68
CA LYS A 97 -8.88 -4.28 -25.29
C LYS A 97 -9.91 -3.42 -24.55
N TYR A 98 -9.63 -3.08 -23.31
CA TYR A 98 -10.46 -2.27 -22.44
C TYR A 98 -9.79 -0.90 -22.17
N GLY A 99 -8.90 -0.41 -23.04
CA GLY A 99 -8.35 0.95 -22.94
C GLY A 99 -7.12 1.12 -22.03
N PHE A 100 -6.63 0.07 -21.39
CA PHE A 100 -5.41 0.13 -20.59
C PHE A 100 -4.17 0.28 -21.48
N THR A 101 -3.24 1.17 -21.09
CA THR A 101 -2.03 1.50 -21.88
C THR A 101 -0.74 0.96 -21.27
N ASP A 102 -0.84 0.19 -20.18
CA ASP A 102 0.28 -0.46 -19.53
C ASP A 102 0.94 -1.50 -20.43
N VAL A 103 2.25 -1.38 -20.61
CA VAL A 103 3.06 -2.33 -21.41
C VAL A 103 4.15 -3.02 -20.58
N ALA A 104 4.40 -2.55 -19.35
CA ALA A 104 5.46 -3.05 -18.50
C ALA A 104 5.14 -2.89 -17.00
N ARG A 105 5.81 -3.69 -16.16
CA ARG A 105 5.62 -3.70 -14.71
C ARG A 105 6.29 -2.48 -14.06
N GLN A 106 5.54 -1.70 -13.29
CA GLN A 106 6.02 -0.55 -12.51
C GLN A 106 5.88 -0.83 -11.00
N LYS A 107 6.99 -0.92 -10.27
CA LYS A 107 7.01 -1.36 -8.86
C LYS A 107 6.90 -0.24 -7.82
N ASN A 108 6.68 1.01 -8.23
CA ASN A 108 6.61 2.12 -7.29
C ASN A 108 5.31 2.07 -6.48
N SER A 109 5.34 2.52 -5.23
CA SER A 109 4.17 2.57 -4.33
C SER A 109 3.29 3.80 -4.55
N ASP A 110 3.76 4.79 -5.30
CA ASP A 110 3.06 6.06 -5.44
C ASP A 110 1.95 6.01 -6.50
N ASP A 111 0.97 6.91 -6.38
CA ASP A 111 -0.15 7.11 -7.31
C ASP A 111 0.28 7.46 -8.75
N THR A 112 1.59 7.63 -8.95
CA THR A 112 2.26 7.76 -10.23
C THR A 112 2.15 6.53 -11.14
N VAL A 113 1.80 5.38 -10.56
CA VAL A 113 1.66 4.08 -11.22
C VAL A 113 0.29 3.96 -11.86
N ASN A 114 0.23 3.46 -13.08
CA ASN A 114 -1.03 3.25 -13.80
C ASN A 114 -1.96 2.25 -13.06
N PRO A 115 -3.29 2.33 -13.26
CA PRO A 115 -4.27 1.58 -12.46
C PRO A 115 -4.12 0.05 -12.46
N LEU A 116 -3.63 -0.54 -13.56
CA LEU A 116 -3.36 -1.98 -13.62
C LEU A 116 -2.16 -2.37 -12.76
N ASN A 117 -1.08 -1.59 -12.85
CA ASN A 117 0.13 -1.82 -12.05
C ASN A 117 -0.10 -1.55 -10.55
N GLN A 118 -0.98 -0.61 -10.19
CA GLN A 118 -1.40 -0.41 -8.79
C GLN A 118 -2.03 -1.70 -8.20
N ARG A 119 -2.90 -2.36 -8.98
CA ARG A 119 -3.50 -3.64 -8.57
C ARG A 119 -2.47 -4.78 -8.54
N PHE A 120 -1.50 -4.81 -9.45
CA PHE A 120 -0.37 -5.75 -9.36
C PHE A 120 0.49 -5.53 -8.11
N ASN A 121 0.71 -4.29 -7.69
CA ASN A 121 1.40 -3.99 -6.43
C ASN A 121 0.59 -4.52 -5.24
N ALA A 122 -0.70 -4.17 -5.16
CA ALA A 122 -1.58 -4.60 -4.07
C ALA A 122 -1.62 -6.14 -3.92
N CYS A 123 -1.88 -6.87 -5.01
CA CYS A 123 -1.88 -8.33 -5.01
C CYS A 123 -0.49 -8.92 -4.69
N GLY A 124 0.59 -8.26 -5.11
CA GLY A 124 1.95 -8.67 -4.81
C GLY A 124 2.27 -8.59 -3.32
N THR A 125 1.82 -7.52 -2.65
CA THR A 125 1.93 -7.32 -1.20
C THR A 125 1.21 -8.42 -0.42
N VAL A 126 -0.04 -8.73 -0.80
CA VAL A 126 -0.82 -9.81 -0.16
C VAL A 126 -0.10 -11.16 -0.19
N ILE A 127 0.52 -11.54 -1.33
CA ILE A 127 1.28 -12.79 -1.41
C ILE A 127 2.49 -12.74 -0.48
N ARG A 128 3.23 -11.63 -0.50
CA ARG A 128 4.45 -11.48 0.29
C ARG A 128 4.17 -11.66 1.78
N GLU A 129 3.24 -10.89 2.31
CA GLU A 129 2.93 -10.86 3.75
C GLU A 129 2.38 -12.19 4.24
N ASN A 130 1.40 -12.76 3.53
CA ASN A 130 0.82 -14.03 3.96
C ASN A 130 1.80 -15.19 3.79
N SER A 131 2.68 -15.18 2.78
CA SER A 131 3.65 -16.27 2.61
C SER A 131 4.70 -16.28 3.71
N GLU A 132 5.14 -15.10 4.16
CA GLU A 132 6.09 -14.94 5.27
C GLU A 132 5.51 -15.43 6.60
N VAL A 133 4.21 -15.18 6.83
CA VAL A 133 3.48 -15.62 8.01
C VAL A 133 3.16 -17.11 7.99
N ASP A 134 2.59 -17.60 6.88
CA ASP A 134 2.06 -18.97 6.83
C ASP A 134 3.13 -20.03 6.54
N PHE A 135 4.23 -19.63 5.90
CA PHE A 135 5.28 -20.53 5.38
C PHE A 135 6.69 -20.02 5.72
N PRO A 136 7.04 -19.86 7.01
CA PRO A 136 8.36 -19.37 7.42
C PRO A 136 9.46 -20.39 7.10
N HIS A 137 10.47 -19.99 6.32
CA HIS A 137 11.59 -20.88 5.98
C HIS A 137 12.80 -20.68 6.91
N PRO A 138 13.67 -21.70 7.07
CA PRO A 138 14.95 -21.53 7.76
C PRO A 138 15.85 -20.54 7.02
N GLU A 139 16.81 -19.97 7.75
CA GLU A 139 17.76 -19.01 7.19
C GLU A 139 18.59 -19.67 6.07
N PRO A 140 18.72 -19.03 4.90
CA PRO A 140 19.45 -19.62 3.80
C PRO A 140 20.97 -19.51 3.98
N ILE A 141 21.68 -20.52 3.49
CA ILE A 141 23.14 -20.60 3.47
C ILE A 141 23.67 -19.59 2.46
N ASP A 142 24.65 -18.78 2.88
CA ASP A 142 25.33 -17.86 1.97
C ASP A 142 26.28 -18.61 1.05
N PHE A 143 26.12 -18.39 -0.25
CA PHE A 143 26.98 -18.90 -1.32
C PHE A 143 27.84 -17.78 -1.94
N GLY A 144 27.95 -16.65 -1.26
CA GLY A 144 28.79 -15.51 -1.62
C GLY A 144 27.99 -14.38 -2.26
N THR A 145 28.67 -13.55 -3.05
CA THR A 145 28.04 -12.42 -3.73
C THR A 145 28.25 -12.50 -5.23
N TYR A 146 27.30 -11.96 -5.98
CA TYR A 146 27.47 -11.74 -7.41
C TYR A 146 27.19 -10.28 -7.75
N THR A 147 27.91 -9.74 -8.70
CA THR A 147 27.65 -8.40 -9.23
C THR A 147 26.72 -8.48 -10.43
N ARG A 148 25.64 -7.70 -10.38
CA ARG A 148 24.75 -7.49 -11.53
C ARG A 148 24.67 -6.00 -11.83
N ARG A 149 24.59 -5.64 -13.11
CA ARG A 149 24.29 -4.28 -13.54
C ARG A 149 22.81 -3.97 -13.31
N ASP A 150 22.51 -2.91 -12.56
CA ASP A 150 21.13 -2.47 -12.33
C ASP A 150 20.71 -1.25 -13.16
N GLY A 151 21.51 -0.87 -14.16
CA GLY A 151 21.30 0.34 -14.95
C GLY A 151 21.92 1.60 -14.33
N LYS A 152 22.24 1.61 -13.02
CA LYS A 152 22.94 2.70 -12.33
C LYS A 152 24.36 2.34 -11.85
N GLY A 153 24.81 1.09 -12.09
CA GLY A 153 26.15 0.63 -11.73
C GLY A 153 26.22 -0.88 -11.51
N ARG A 154 27.39 -1.37 -11.06
CA ARG A 154 27.57 -2.76 -10.59
C ARG A 154 27.15 -2.83 -9.12
N LYS A 155 26.01 -3.45 -8.84
CA LYS A 155 25.57 -3.68 -7.46
C LYS A 155 25.92 -5.11 -7.06
N LYS A 156 26.49 -5.29 -5.86
CA LYS A 156 26.71 -6.60 -5.25
C LYS A 156 25.39 -7.11 -4.69
N TYR A 157 25.03 -8.33 -5.05
CA TYR A 157 23.86 -9.03 -4.56
C TYR A 157 24.32 -10.27 -3.79
N ARG A 158 23.71 -10.51 -2.63
CA ARG A 158 23.88 -11.75 -1.87
C ARG A 158 23.36 -12.92 -2.70
N ARG A 159 24.10 -14.02 -2.71
CA ARG A 159 23.70 -15.27 -3.34
C ARG A 159 23.49 -16.29 -2.24
N ALA A 160 22.27 -16.42 -1.74
CA ALA A 160 21.96 -17.42 -0.71
C ALA A 160 20.95 -18.46 -1.20
N GLY A 161 20.89 -19.60 -0.52
CA GLY A 161 19.85 -20.59 -0.73
C GLY A 161 20.03 -21.83 0.13
N TYR A 162 19.64 -22.98 -0.39
CA TYR A 162 19.69 -24.24 0.33
C TYR A 162 20.52 -25.26 -0.46
N ASP A 163 21.41 -25.95 0.24
CA ASP A 163 22.26 -26.95 -0.39
C ASP A 163 21.45 -28.18 -0.83
N GLY A 164 22.01 -28.95 -1.76
CA GLY A 164 21.38 -30.17 -2.26
C GLY A 164 21.40 -31.29 -1.23
N SER A 165 20.38 -32.14 -1.27
CA SER A 165 20.28 -33.35 -0.46
C SER A 165 19.87 -34.55 -1.31
N SER A 166 19.79 -35.73 -0.70
CA SER A 166 19.18 -36.91 -1.35
C SER A 166 17.68 -36.70 -1.68
N PHE A 167 17.04 -35.69 -1.08
CA PHE A 167 15.62 -35.41 -1.23
C PHE A 167 15.31 -34.27 -2.22
N GLY A 168 16.28 -33.42 -2.53
CA GLY A 168 16.10 -32.27 -3.41
C GLY A 168 17.41 -31.68 -3.95
N PRO A 169 17.38 -30.97 -5.10
CA PRO A 169 18.57 -30.36 -5.67
C PRO A 169 18.97 -29.11 -4.88
N ARG A 170 20.23 -28.65 -5.04
CA ARG A 170 20.65 -27.33 -4.57
C ARG A 170 19.80 -26.24 -5.20
N VAL A 171 19.31 -25.30 -4.39
CA VAL A 171 18.47 -24.18 -4.83
C VAL A 171 19.15 -22.86 -4.47
N ILE A 172 19.26 -21.96 -5.46
CA ILE A 172 19.63 -20.56 -5.23
C ILE A 172 18.33 -19.76 -5.24
N LEU A 173 18.11 -18.97 -4.19
CA LEU A 173 16.91 -18.16 -4.02
C LEU A 173 16.95 -16.91 -4.90
N ALA A 174 15.79 -16.49 -5.41
CA ALA A 174 15.69 -15.21 -6.11
C ALA A 174 15.53 -14.06 -5.10
N HIS A 175 15.01 -14.36 -3.90
CA HIS A 175 14.90 -13.43 -2.78
C HIS A 175 15.63 -14.04 -1.56
N PRO A 176 16.98 -13.90 -1.50
CA PRO A 176 17.81 -14.46 -0.42
C PRO A 176 17.33 -14.10 0.98
N ASP A 177 16.82 -12.90 1.18
CA ASP A 177 16.39 -12.42 2.50
C ASP A 177 14.91 -12.72 2.78
N LEU A 178 14.18 -13.30 1.81
CA LEU A 178 12.76 -13.66 1.95
C LEU A 178 12.40 -14.95 1.18
N PRO A 179 12.88 -16.13 1.62
CA PRO A 179 12.63 -17.39 0.93
C PRO A 179 11.15 -17.75 0.83
N SER A 180 10.34 -17.31 1.80
CA SER A 180 8.88 -17.46 1.79
C SER A 180 8.24 -16.77 0.58
N LEU A 181 8.83 -15.70 0.06
CA LEU A 181 8.35 -15.07 -1.18
C LEU A 181 8.61 -15.95 -2.39
N ASP A 182 9.79 -16.58 -2.49
CA ASP A 182 10.09 -17.55 -3.56
C ASP A 182 9.14 -18.75 -3.53
N PHE A 183 8.69 -19.16 -2.34
CA PHE A 183 7.62 -20.15 -2.19
C PHE A 183 6.25 -19.61 -2.67
N GLY A 184 5.86 -18.42 -2.22
CA GLY A 184 4.60 -17.75 -2.59
C GLY A 184 4.47 -17.45 -4.09
N ASP A 185 5.60 -17.35 -4.81
CA ASP A 185 5.64 -17.16 -6.26
C ASP A 185 4.90 -18.26 -7.03
N ALA A 186 4.68 -19.43 -6.41
CA ALA A 186 3.92 -20.53 -7.00
C ALA A 186 2.48 -20.15 -7.42
N ILE A 187 1.88 -19.12 -6.79
CA ILE A 187 0.54 -18.62 -7.12
C ILE A 187 0.54 -17.21 -7.74
N ARG A 188 1.71 -16.58 -7.93
CA ARG A 188 1.80 -15.16 -8.33
C ARG A 188 1.09 -14.86 -9.65
N SER A 189 1.29 -15.67 -10.68
CA SER A 189 0.66 -15.46 -11.99
C SER A 189 -0.87 -15.50 -11.94
N TYR A 190 -1.44 -16.31 -11.05
CA TYR A 190 -2.88 -16.38 -10.85
C TYR A 190 -3.43 -15.13 -10.17
N ASN A 191 -2.71 -14.62 -9.17
CA ASN A 191 -3.09 -13.41 -8.47
C ASN A 191 -2.89 -12.15 -9.35
N GLU A 192 -1.87 -12.12 -10.21
CA GLU A 192 -1.70 -11.09 -11.23
C GLU A 192 -2.82 -11.15 -12.29
N TYR A 193 -3.25 -12.36 -12.68
CA TYR A 193 -4.41 -12.49 -13.55
C TYR A 193 -5.71 -12.04 -12.87
N LEU A 194 -5.90 -12.32 -11.58
CA LEU A 194 -7.00 -11.79 -10.78
C LEU A 194 -6.97 -10.25 -10.76
N ALA A 195 -5.81 -9.64 -10.52
CA ALA A 195 -5.65 -8.18 -10.58
C ALA A 195 -6.02 -7.60 -11.95
N THR A 196 -5.67 -8.28 -13.04
CA THR A 196 -6.06 -7.90 -14.40
C THR A 196 -7.57 -8.00 -14.59
N PHE A 197 -8.19 -9.06 -14.07
CA PHE A 197 -9.63 -9.24 -14.09
C PHE A 197 -10.35 -8.14 -13.30
N CYS A 198 -9.88 -7.82 -12.10
CA CYS A 198 -10.37 -6.71 -11.28
C CYS A 198 -10.23 -5.36 -11.98
N ALA A 199 -9.11 -5.10 -12.67
CA ALA A 199 -8.92 -3.88 -13.43
C ALA A 199 -9.95 -3.73 -14.56
N ILE A 200 -10.16 -4.80 -15.34
CA ILE A 200 -11.14 -4.82 -16.44
C ILE A 200 -12.56 -4.56 -15.93
N HIS A 201 -12.91 -5.07 -14.74
CA HIS A 201 -14.25 -4.94 -14.15
C HIS A 201 -14.40 -3.75 -13.20
N ASP A 202 -13.48 -2.77 -13.29
CA ASP A 202 -13.46 -1.56 -12.48
C ASP A 202 -13.57 -1.78 -10.96
N VAL A 203 -13.02 -2.90 -10.48
CA VAL A 203 -12.98 -3.21 -9.05
C VAL A 203 -11.91 -2.33 -8.41
N SER A 204 -12.27 -1.52 -7.40
CA SER A 204 -11.31 -0.63 -6.71
C SER A 204 -10.08 -1.38 -6.18
N VAL A 205 -8.97 -0.68 -5.95
CA VAL A 205 -7.74 -1.30 -5.40
C VAL A 205 -7.99 -1.93 -4.02
N ARG A 206 -8.82 -1.29 -3.19
CA ARG A 206 -9.22 -1.80 -1.87
C ARG A 206 -9.99 -3.12 -1.98
N GLU A 207 -10.96 -3.20 -2.89
CA GLU A 207 -11.71 -4.45 -3.14
C GLU A 207 -10.83 -5.51 -3.81
N THR A 208 -9.94 -5.12 -4.72
CA THR A 208 -8.96 -6.01 -5.34
C THR A 208 -8.09 -6.69 -4.28
N THR A 209 -7.64 -5.94 -3.28
CA THR A 209 -6.86 -6.46 -2.15
C THR A 209 -7.67 -7.50 -1.37
N ARG A 210 -8.95 -7.25 -1.11
CA ARG A 210 -9.86 -8.20 -0.42
C ARG A 210 -10.06 -9.50 -1.21
N TYR A 211 -10.32 -9.39 -2.51
CA TYR A 211 -10.40 -10.57 -3.38
C TYR A 211 -9.07 -11.32 -3.47
N SER A 212 -7.94 -10.62 -3.38
CA SER A 212 -6.62 -11.24 -3.32
C SER A 212 -6.40 -12.02 -2.02
N HIS A 213 -6.79 -11.48 -0.86
CA HIS A 213 -6.78 -12.20 0.40
C HIS A 213 -7.71 -13.42 0.37
N LEU A 214 -8.91 -13.29 -0.22
CA LEU A 214 -9.83 -14.42 -0.39
C LEU A 214 -9.22 -15.51 -1.28
N PHE A 215 -8.65 -15.13 -2.42
CA PHE A 215 -7.95 -16.06 -3.30
C PHE A 215 -6.83 -16.78 -2.54
N TYR A 216 -6.00 -16.04 -1.80
CA TYR A 216 -4.93 -16.60 -0.99
C TYR A 216 -5.47 -17.60 0.04
N LEU A 217 -6.52 -17.23 0.78
CA LEU A 217 -7.17 -18.10 1.79
C LEU A 217 -7.68 -19.41 1.19
N LEU A 218 -8.26 -19.36 -0.02
CA LEU A 218 -8.74 -20.54 -0.75
C LEU A 218 -7.60 -21.42 -1.29
N VAL A 219 -6.46 -20.85 -1.68
CA VAL A 219 -5.31 -21.63 -2.18
C VAL A 219 -4.36 -22.11 -1.09
N ARG A 220 -4.39 -21.51 0.10
CA ARG A 220 -3.51 -21.85 1.24
C ARG A 220 -3.46 -23.35 1.53
N PRO A 221 -4.57 -24.12 1.55
CA PRO A 221 -4.49 -25.57 1.78
C PRO A 221 -3.65 -26.33 0.74
N TYR A 222 -3.57 -25.85 -0.51
CA TYR A 222 -2.75 -26.46 -1.55
C TYR A 222 -1.27 -26.08 -1.42
N LEU A 223 -0.98 -24.86 -0.95
CA LEU A 223 0.37 -24.45 -0.57
C LEU A 223 0.86 -25.22 0.66
N GLU A 224 0.01 -25.40 1.67
CA GLU A 224 0.30 -26.25 2.84
C GLU A 224 0.69 -27.68 2.45
N TYR A 225 0.10 -28.22 1.37
CA TYR A 225 0.47 -29.53 0.81
C TYR A 225 1.85 -29.55 0.20
N LEU A 226 2.27 -28.49 -0.49
CA LEU A 226 3.64 -28.37 -0.99
C LEU A 226 4.65 -28.17 0.15
N TYR A 227 4.33 -27.27 1.08
CA TYR A 227 5.18 -26.86 2.19
C TYR A 227 5.44 -27.99 3.19
N SER A 228 4.40 -28.77 3.52
CA SER A 228 4.50 -29.92 4.43
C SER A 228 5.07 -31.18 3.77
N GLU A 229 5.60 -31.06 2.55
CA GLU A 229 6.08 -32.19 1.75
C GLU A 229 5.02 -33.30 1.58
N PHE A 230 3.80 -32.89 1.24
CA PHE A 230 2.64 -33.76 0.98
C PHE A 230 2.02 -34.42 2.21
N LYS A 231 2.32 -33.93 3.43
CA LYS A 231 1.82 -34.51 4.69
C LYS A 231 0.52 -33.88 5.20
N CYS A 232 0.26 -32.61 4.89
CA CYS A 232 -0.87 -31.82 5.40
C CYS A 232 -1.46 -30.97 4.26
N GLY A 233 -2.71 -30.54 4.34
CA GLY A 233 -3.35 -29.72 3.29
C GLY A 233 -4.06 -30.53 2.20
N LYS A 234 -4.31 -29.91 1.05
CA LYS A 234 -5.06 -30.48 -0.09
C LYS A 234 -4.14 -30.76 -1.28
N ALA A 235 -4.23 -31.98 -1.83
CA ALA A 235 -3.51 -32.38 -3.04
C ALA A 235 -4.06 -31.69 -4.31
N ASN A 236 -3.42 -31.93 -5.47
CA ASN A 236 -3.82 -31.38 -6.77
C ASN A 236 -3.71 -29.85 -6.90
N PHE A 237 -2.56 -29.30 -6.49
CA PHE A 237 -2.25 -27.86 -6.51
C PHE A 237 -2.78 -27.13 -7.76
N GLN A 238 -2.43 -27.59 -8.96
CA GLN A 238 -2.86 -26.93 -10.21
C GLN A 238 -4.39 -26.85 -10.38
N LYS A 239 -5.11 -27.94 -10.06
CA LYS A 239 -6.58 -27.97 -10.17
C LYS A 239 -7.19 -27.06 -9.11
N GLY A 240 -6.67 -27.11 -7.89
CA GLY A 240 -7.11 -26.30 -6.76
C GLY A 240 -6.97 -24.79 -6.99
N VAL A 241 -5.79 -24.35 -7.45
CA VAL A 241 -5.53 -22.92 -7.72
C VAL A 241 -6.44 -22.39 -8.83
N ASN A 242 -6.68 -23.18 -9.89
CA ASN A 242 -7.65 -22.81 -10.92
C ASN A 242 -9.09 -22.71 -10.39
N GLN A 243 -9.49 -23.64 -9.52
CA GLN A 243 -10.82 -23.64 -8.91
C GLN A 243 -11.03 -22.42 -8.01
N ALA A 244 -10.06 -22.11 -7.15
CA ALA A 244 -10.08 -20.92 -6.31
C ALA A 244 -10.18 -19.62 -7.13
N LEU A 245 -9.39 -19.50 -8.20
CA LEU A 245 -9.46 -18.35 -9.11
C LEU A 245 -10.85 -18.22 -9.76
N ARG A 246 -11.45 -19.33 -10.20
CA ARG A 246 -12.81 -19.32 -10.79
C ARG A 246 -13.84 -18.84 -9.77
N GLN A 247 -13.81 -19.39 -8.56
CA GLN A 247 -14.73 -19.02 -7.48
C GLN A 247 -14.65 -17.51 -7.17
N VAL A 248 -13.45 -16.96 -7.06
CA VAL A 248 -13.27 -15.51 -6.80
C VAL A 248 -13.79 -14.67 -7.96
N LYS A 249 -13.56 -15.07 -9.21
CA LYS A 249 -14.08 -14.36 -10.39
C LYS A 249 -15.60 -14.39 -10.45
N GLU A 250 -16.22 -15.51 -10.12
CA GLU A 250 -17.69 -15.62 -10.05
C GLU A 250 -18.27 -14.70 -8.97
N LEU A 251 -17.63 -14.62 -7.80
CA LEU A 251 -18.02 -13.67 -6.75
C LEU A 251 -17.93 -12.20 -7.20
N ILE A 252 -16.90 -11.83 -7.95
CA ILE A 252 -16.78 -10.48 -8.52
C ILE A 252 -17.95 -10.20 -9.48
N LEU A 253 -18.27 -11.14 -10.37
CA LEU A 253 -19.37 -10.96 -11.33
C LEU A 253 -20.74 -10.91 -10.62
N ASN A 254 -20.95 -11.73 -9.61
CA ASN A 254 -22.17 -11.77 -8.80
C ASN A 254 -22.35 -10.51 -7.94
N ALA A 255 -21.26 -9.85 -7.55
CA ALA A 255 -21.29 -8.55 -6.87
C ALA A 255 -21.67 -7.38 -7.81
N GLY A 256 -21.93 -7.65 -9.09
CA GLY A 256 -22.43 -6.66 -10.05
C GLY A 256 -21.35 -5.89 -10.80
N TYR A 257 -20.06 -6.17 -10.56
CA TYR A 257 -18.97 -5.54 -11.30
C TYR A 257 -19.04 -5.92 -12.79
N ARG A 258 -18.93 -4.92 -13.67
CA ARG A 258 -19.03 -5.07 -15.12
C ARG A 258 -17.73 -4.65 -15.80
N PRO A 259 -17.38 -5.25 -16.94
CA PRO A 259 -16.28 -4.76 -17.75
C PRO A 259 -16.52 -3.30 -18.15
N THR A 260 -15.56 -2.43 -17.89
CA THR A 260 -15.62 -1.02 -18.26
C THR A 260 -14.54 -0.74 -19.29
N ILE A 261 -14.87 -0.03 -20.37
CA ILE A 261 -13.86 0.52 -21.26
C ILE A 261 -13.19 1.64 -20.48
N TYR A 262 -11.91 1.47 -20.16
CA TYR A 262 -11.10 2.50 -19.54
C TYR A 262 -10.90 3.65 -20.53
N GLU A 263 -11.87 4.55 -20.57
CA GLU A 263 -11.65 5.91 -21.01
C GLU A 263 -10.89 6.63 -19.90
N LYS A 264 -9.87 7.42 -20.24
CA LYS A 264 -9.07 8.18 -19.25
C LYS A 264 -9.95 9.24 -18.56
N GLN A 265 -10.80 8.84 -17.63
CA GLN A 265 -11.66 9.74 -16.86
C GLN A 265 -10.93 10.15 -15.58
N THR A 266 -10.09 11.17 -15.71
CA THR A 266 -9.75 12.03 -14.56
C THR A 266 -9.96 13.46 -15.02
N VAL A 267 -10.66 14.25 -14.21
CA VAL A 267 -10.92 15.68 -14.42
C VAL A 267 -9.63 16.46 -14.72
N THR A 268 -8.47 15.99 -14.26
CA THR A 268 -7.17 16.59 -14.53
C THR A 268 -6.59 16.25 -15.90
N ARG A 269 -6.83 15.04 -16.44
CA ARG A 269 -6.10 14.53 -17.61
C ARG A 269 -6.79 14.79 -18.95
N GLU A 270 -8.11 15.00 -18.95
CA GLU A 270 -8.86 15.45 -20.14
C GLU A 270 -8.40 16.82 -20.63
N TYR A 271 -7.96 17.67 -19.70
CA TYR A 271 -7.62 19.07 -19.98
C TYR A 271 -6.12 19.34 -20.03
N GLU A 272 -5.31 18.35 -19.66
CA GLU A 272 -3.90 18.61 -19.39
C GLU A 272 -3.13 19.03 -20.65
N PHE A 273 -3.44 18.54 -21.85
CA PHE A 273 -2.72 18.99 -23.05
C PHE A 273 -3.50 18.80 -24.36
N SER A 274 -3.75 19.90 -25.07
CA SER A 274 -4.01 19.81 -26.50
C SER A 274 -2.76 19.25 -27.18
N LYS A 275 -2.85 18.02 -27.71
CA LYS A 275 -1.73 17.35 -28.41
C LYS A 275 -1.16 18.19 -29.55
N SER A 276 -1.93 19.10 -30.14
CA SER A 276 -1.42 20.01 -31.17
C SER A 276 -0.54 21.12 -30.61
N THR A 277 -0.82 21.63 -29.40
CA THR A 277 -0.03 22.70 -28.76
C THR A 277 1.35 22.19 -28.32
N ILE A 278 1.41 21.01 -27.70
CA ILE A 278 2.68 20.35 -27.34
C ILE A 278 3.56 20.14 -28.58
N LYS A 279 2.98 19.69 -29.69
CA LYS A 279 3.75 19.38 -30.91
C LYS A 279 4.42 20.62 -31.48
N VAL A 280 3.80 21.79 -31.36
CA VAL A 280 4.37 23.07 -31.83
C VAL A 280 5.45 23.54 -30.86
N GLU A 281 5.21 23.52 -29.55
CA GLU A 281 6.21 23.88 -28.54
C GLU A 281 7.43 22.96 -28.52
N ASN A 282 7.24 21.66 -28.75
CA ASN A 282 8.33 20.70 -28.80
C ASN A 282 9.31 21.01 -29.93
N LYS A 283 8.80 21.54 -31.06
CA LYS A 283 9.66 21.94 -32.17
C LYS A 283 10.52 23.13 -31.79
N THR A 284 9.99 24.09 -31.03
CA THR A 284 10.69 25.34 -30.68
C THR A 284 11.42 25.30 -29.35
N PHE A 285 11.35 24.20 -28.59
CA PHE A 285 11.89 24.06 -27.23
C PHE A 285 13.37 24.46 -27.13
N PHE A 286 14.25 23.82 -27.90
CA PHE A 286 15.69 24.09 -27.83
C PHE A 286 16.04 25.49 -28.34
N LYS A 287 15.31 26.01 -29.33
CA LYS A 287 15.47 27.40 -29.79
C LYS A 287 15.14 28.39 -28.69
N LYS A 288 14.09 28.13 -27.92
CA LYS A 288 13.73 28.95 -26.76
C LYS A 288 14.81 28.88 -25.67
N GLN A 289 15.32 27.69 -25.37
CA GLN A 289 16.40 27.50 -24.40
C GLN A 289 17.69 28.19 -24.84
N GLU A 290 18.04 28.15 -26.13
CA GLU A 290 19.16 28.87 -26.72
C GLU A 290 18.97 30.39 -26.57
N SER A 291 17.81 30.93 -26.92
CA SER A 291 17.50 32.36 -26.78
C SER A 291 17.53 32.82 -25.31
N GLU A 292 16.97 32.03 -24.40
CA GLU A 292 17.02 32.29 -22.95
C GLU A 292 18.47 32.28 -22.46
N ALA A 293 19.26 31.26 -22.81
CA ALA A 293 20.66 31.17 -22.42
C ALA A 293 21.50 32.31 -23.01
N ARG A 294 21.26 32.71 -24.27
CA ARG A 294 21.95 33.84 -24.92
C ARG A 294 21.59 35.17 -24.24
N ALA A 295 20.35 35.34 -23.78
CA ALA A 295 19.96 36.53 -23.03
C ALA A 295 20.69 36.67 -21.69
N PHE A 296 20.99 35.55 -21.02
CA PHE A 296 21.70 35.54 -19.73
C PHE A 296 23.23 35.52 -19.86
N TYR A 297 23.77 34.72 -20.77
CA TYR A 297 25.21 34.44 -20.89
C TYR A 297 25.87 35.05 -22.11
N GLY A 298 25.12 35.74 -22.99
CA GLY A 298 25.61 36.23 -24.28
C GLY A 298 26.04 35.08 -25.19
N ASP A 299 27.05 35.32 -26.00
CA ASP A 299 27.65 34.32 -26.92
C ASP A 299 28.67 33.42 -26.21
N HIS A 300 28.32 32.93 -25.03
CA HIS A 300 29.15 31.97 -24.30
C HIS A 300 29.35 30.69 -25.16
N PRO A 301 30.54 30.05 -25.14
CA PRO A 301 30.83 28.87 -25.98
C PRO A 301 29.77 27.76 -25.87
N SER A 302 29.22 27.54 -24.69
CA SER A 302 28.15 26.55 -24.46
C SER A 302 26.81 26.91 -25.14
N VAL A 303 26.51 28.20 -25.30
CA VAL A 303 25.30 28.68 -25.99
C VAL A 303 25.47 28.52 -27.50
N ILE A 304 26.66 28.82 -28.02
CA ILE A 304 27.02 28.58 -29.43
C ILE A 304 26.91 27.09 -29.75
N GLU A 305 27.47 26.24 -28.89
CA GLU A 305 27.40 24.78 -29.05
C GLU A 305 25.96 24.25 -28.95
N LEU A 306 25.12 24.79 -28.06
CA LEU A 306 23.69 24.45 -28.01
C LEU A 306 22.98 24.78 -29.34
N GLY A 307 23.30 25.93 -29.94
CA GLY A 307 22.80 26.30 -31.26
C GLY A 307 23.24 25.33 -32.35
N ARG A 308 24.52 24.90 -32.33
CA ARG A 308 25.06 23.89 -33.24
C ARG A 308 24.35 22.54 -33.10
N LEU A 309 24.19 22.05 -31.86
CA LEU A 309 23.55 20.77 -31.56
C LEU A 309 22.06 20.73 -31.91
N ARG A 310 21.36 21.87 -31.78
CA ARG A 310 19.96 22.04 -32.18
C ARG A 310 19.78 21.99 -33.70
N GLY A 311 20.71 22.55 -34.47
CA GLY A 311 20.57 22.71 -35.91
C GLY A 311 19.28 23.45 -36.29
N ASN A 312 18.53 22.91 -37.26
CA ASN A 312 17.30 23.53 -37.80
C ASN A 312 16.03 23.22 -36.98
N LEU A 313 16.15 22.52 -35.85
CA LEU A 313 15.00 22.13 -35.03
C LEU A 313 14.36 23.37 -34.38
N GLY A 314 13.21 23.81 -34.88
CA GLY A 314 12.45 24.94 -34.34
C GLY A 314 12.36 26.18 -35.22
N ASP A 315 12.89 26.11 -36.45
CA ASP A 315 12.74 27.15 -37.45
C ASP A 315 11.49 26.88 -38.31
N SER A 316 10.54 27.82 -38.30
CA SER A 316 9.23 27.70 -38.95
C SER A 316 9.26 27.84 -40.47
N ASP A 317 10.39 28.27 -41.04
CA ASP A 317 10.53 28.69 -42.44
C ASP A 317 11.58 27.88 -43.20
N ALA A 318 11.83 26.63 -42.82
CA ALA A 318 12.51 25.71 -43.73
C ALA A 318 11.53 25.34 -44.85
N ASN A 319 11.43 26.21 -45.85
CA ASN A 319 10.81 25.91 -47.13
C ASN A 319 11.18 24.48 -47.54
N GLU A 320 10.16 23.70 -47.91
CA GLU A 320 10.33 22.56 -48.80
C GLU A 320 10.82 23.08 -50.15
N SER A 321 12.05 23.59 -50.20
CA SER A 321 12.74 23.87 -51.44
C SER A 321 13.06 22.52 -52.06
N ASN A 322 12.20 22.12 -52.99
CA ASN A 322 12.42 21.13 -54.03
C ASN A 322 13.60 21.53 -54.91
N ASP A 323 14.82 21.52 -54.36
CA ASP A 323 16.02 21.64 -55.18
C ASP A 323 17.02 20.55 -54.82
N GLY A 324 17.22 19.65 -55.78
CA GLY A 324 17.97 18.41 -55.67
C GLY A 324 19.48 18.60 -55.60
N LYS A 325 19.96 19.46 -54.70
CA LYS A 325 21.38 19.56 -54.35
C LYS A 325 21.61 18.92 -52.99
N SER A 326 22.38 17.82 -53.04
CA SER A 326 23.06 17.14 -51.93
C SER A 326 22.69 17.64 -50.53
N LYS A 327 21.82 16.89 -49.84
CA LYS A 327 21.74 16.91 -48.38
C LYS A 327 23.12 16.58 -47.82
N GLU A 328 23.96 17.58 -47.59
CA GLU A 328 24.81 17.54 -46.40
C GLU A 328 23.85 17.34 -45.24
N GLU A 329 23.97 16.19 -44.56
CA GLU A 329 23.17 15.86 -43.40
C GLU A 329 23.24 17.04 -42.44
N SER A 330 22.13 17.78 -42.28
CA SER A 330 22.09 18.82 -41.25
C SER A 330 22.38 18.13 -39.93
N ASP A 331 23.49 18.49 -39.28
CA ASP A 331 24.02 17.98 -38.00
C ASP A 331 23.10 18.25 -36.79
N THR A 332 21.79 18.08 -36.97
CA THR A 332 20.78 18.21 -35.94
C THR A 332 20.83 16.96 -35.08
N LEU A 333 21.59 17.04 -33.98
CA LEU A 333 21.76 15.94 -33.03
C LEU A 333 20.59 15.84 -32.05
N PHE A 334 19.94 16.96 -31.72
CA PHE A 334 18.72 16.94 -30.92
C PHE A 334 17.48 16.69 -31.77
N THR A 335 16.58 15.87 -31.23
CA THR A 335 15.33 15.51 -31.86
C THR A 335 14.13 15.89 -30.98
N VAL A 336 12.94 15.90 -31.58
CA VAL A 336 11.67 16.03 -30.82
C VAL A 336 11.54 14.94 -29.75
N ARG A 337 12.11 13.75 -29.97
CA ARG A 337 12.09 12.66 -28.98
C ARG A 337 12.92 12.98 -27.74
N ASP A 338 13.99 13.76 -27.88
CA ASP A 338 14.80 14.21 -26.75
C ASP A 338 14.06 15.25 -25.92
N VAL A 339 13.31 16.15 -26.57
CA VAL A 339 12.38 17.08 -25.88
C VAL A 339 11.32 16.30 -25.12
N ASP A 340 10.70 15.30 -25.74
CA ASP A 340 9.74 14.42 -25.07
C ASP A 340 10.37 13.68 -23.90
N HIS A 341 11.63 13.23 -24.02
CA HIS A 341 12.36 12.58 -22.93
C HIS A 341 12.58 13.54 -21.75
N ILE A 342 13.11 14.74 -22.00
CA ILE A 342 13.31 15.78 -20.97
C ILE A 342 11.98 16.11 -20.29
N ARG A 343 10.93 16.42 -21.06
CA ARG A 343 9.60 16.77 -20.52
C ARG A 343 9.01 15.64 -19.68
N ASN A 344 9.18 14.38 -20.10
CA ASN A 344 8.71 13.23 -19.34
C ASN A 344 9.48 13.06 -18.02
N GLU A 345 10.81 13.21 -18.01
CA GLU A 345 11.61 13.11 -16.78
C GLU A 345 11.38 14.31 -15.85
N VAL A 346 11.26 15.53 -16.37
CA VAL A 346 10.84 16.75 -15.63
C VAL A 346 9.48 16.51 -14.97
N SER A 347 8.47 16.11 -15.76
CA SER A 347 7.12 15.84 -15.25
C SER A 347 7.13 14.73 -14.19
N LYS A 348 7.94 13.69 -14.38
CA LYS A 348 8.08 12.58 -13.43
C LYS A 348 8.70 13.05 -12.12
N LYS A 349 9.81 13.80 -12.15
CA LYS A 349 10.46 14.36 -10.96
C LYS A 349 9.55 15.37 -10.24
N ALA A 350 8.95 16.31 -10.97
CA ALA A 350 8.03 17.29 -10.41
C ALA A 350 6.81 16.62 -9.75
N ARG A 351 6.26 15.57 -10.37
CA ARG A 351 5.19 14.77 -9.80
C ARG A 351 5.62 14.04 -8.52
N ILE A 352 6.82 13.46 -8.49
CA ILE A 352 7.36 12.80 -7.27
C ILE A 352 7.49 13.83 -6.13
N ALA A 353 8.13 14.97 -6.39
CA ALA A 353 8.28 16.03 -5.40
C ALA A 353 6.93 16.57 -4.92
N GLY A 354 5.98 16.77 -5.84
CA GLY A 354 4.62 17.19 -5.54
C GLY A 354 3.85 16.19 -4.70
N SER A 355 3.88 14.90 -5.05
CA SER A 355 3.24 13.84 -4.26
C SER A 355 3.81 13.74 -2.85
N ILE A 356 5.13 13.89 -2.70
CA ILE A 356 5.79 13.90 -1.38
C ILE A 356 5.32 15.10 -0.56
N MET A 357 5.34 16.30 -1.14
CA MET A 357 4.94 17.52 -0.43
C MET A 357 3.46 17.50 -0.04
N HIS A 358 2.59 17.08 -0.97
CA HIS A 358 1.15 16.94 -0.74
C HIS A 358 0.85 15.98 0.40
N ARG A 359 1.45 14.77 0.40
CA ARG A 359 1.31 13.79 1.49
C ARG A 359 1.72 14.39 2.84
N ARG A 360 2.84 15.11 2.90
CA ARG A 360 3.35 15.73 4.13
C ARG A 360 2.43 16.80 4.71
N ILE A 361 1.70 17.51 3.86
CA ILE A 361 0.71 18.51 4.25
C ILE A 361 -0.60 17.83 4.66
N ALA A 362 -1.08 16.88 3.85
CA ALA A 362 -2.29 16.13 4.12
C ALA A 362 -2.21 15.39 5.46
N ASP A 363 -1.05 14.84 5.81
CA ASP A 363 -0.83 14.11 7.07
C ASP A 363 -0.94 14.97 8.34
N LEU A 364 -1.01 16.30 8.22
CA LEU A 364 -1.27 17.20 9.35
C LEU A 364 -2.74 17.24 9.75
N PHE A 365 -3.63 16.84 8.84
CA PHE A 365 -5.06 17.02 8.98
C PHE A 365 -5.79 15.67 8.94
N PRO A 366 -6.94 15.56 9.61
CA PRO A 366 -7.81 14.39 9.47
C PRO A 366 -8.21 14.14 8.00
N SER A 367 -8.22 12.88 7.58
CA SER A 367 -8.60 12.49 6.21
C SER A 367 -9.86 11.61 6.21
N PRO A 368 -11.06 12.20 6.23
CA PRO A 368 -12.31 11.45 6.37
C PRO A 368 -12.59 10.56 5.16
N TRP A 369 -13.28 9.44 5.39
CA TRP A 369 -13.69 8.52 4.31
C TRP A 369 -14.89 9.04 3.52
N ASN A 370 -15.69 9.90 4.14
CA ASN A 370 -16.86 10.57 3.59
C ASN A 370 -17.00 11.93 4.29
N LEU A 371 -17.38 12.95 3.53
CA LEU A 371 -17.62 14.27 4.09
C LEU A 371 -18.84 14.34 5.02
N ASN A 372 -19.87 13.50 4.83
CA ASN A 372 -21.04 13.49 5.73
C ASN A 372 -20.63 13.23 7.18
N ASP A 373 -19.62 12.39 7.41
CA ASP A 373 -19.11 12.10 8.74
C ASP A 373 -18.57 13.37 9.41
N VAL A 374 -17.93 14.26 8.65
CA VAL A 374 -17.48 15.55 9.17
C VAL A 374 -18.66 16.48 9.41
N ILE A 375 -19.59 16.58 8.46
CA ILE A 375 -20.75 17.49 8.56
C ILE A 375 -21.53 17.22 9.86
N PHE A 376 -21.79 15.97 10.21
CA PHE A 376 -22.58 15.61 11.39
C PHE A 376 -21.74 15.37 12.66
N PHE A 377 -20.46 15.03 12.51
CA PHE A 377 -19.63 14.56 13.62
C PHE A 377 -18.23 15.19 13.69
N GLY A 378 -18.03 16.37 13.10
CA GLY A 378 -16.74 17.06 13.08
C GLY A 378 -16.15 17.41 14.46
N ASP A 379 -16.99 17.51 15.50
CA ASP A 379 -16.56 17.71 16.90
C ASP A 379 -15.63 16.56 17.40
N ARG A 380 -15.61 15.43 16.68
CA ARG A 380 -14.71 14.31 16.98
C ARG A 380 -13.26 14.60 16.63
N TYR A 381 -13.00 15.53 15.71
CA TYR A 381 -11.70 15.73 15.09
C TYR A 381 -11.01 17.04 15.53
N THR A 382 -11.74 17.93 16.20
CA THR A 382 -11.18 19.14 16.82
C THR A 382 -11.95 19.44 18.10
N ARG A 383 -11.25 19.97 19.12
CA ARG A 383 -11.85 20.44 20.38
C ARG A 383 -11.44 21.86 20.76
N LEU A 384 -10.53 22.46 19.97
CA LEU A 384 -9.81 23.67 20.34
C LEU A 384 -10.18 24.88 19.47
N SER A 385 -10.94 24.66 18.40
CA SER A 385 -11.25 25.69 17.39
C SER A 385 -12.64 25.47 16.83
N ASP A 386 -13.35 26.57 16.54
CA ASP A 386 -14.60 26.55 15.76
C ASP A 386 -14.35 26.21 14.27
N TYR A 387 -13.09 25.95 13.91
CA TYR A 387 -12.64 25.52 12.60
C TYR A 387 -11.99 24.14 12.63
N ILE A 388 -12.16 23.41 11.54
CA ILE A 388 -11.43 22.19 11.25
C ILE A 388 -10.94 22.21 9.81
N ILE A 389 -9.68 21.85 9.61
CA ILE A 389 -9.12 21.60 8.29
C ILE A 389 -9.07 20.08 8.11
N ILE A 390 -9.59 19.59 7.00
CA ILE A 390 -9.58 18.17 6.61
C ILE A 390 -8.89 18.01 5.26
N ALA A 391 -8.22 16.88 5.05
CA ALA A 391 -7.44 16.60 3.85
C ALA A 391 -7.94 15.39 3.06
N GLU A 392 -7.61 15.33 1.77
CA GLU A 392 -7.86 14.19 0.86
C GLU A 392 -9.33 13.70 0.83
N VAL A 393 -10.28 14.63 0.89
CA VAL A 393 -11.70 14.30 1.05
C VAL A 393 -12.28 13.77 -0.26
N PRO A 394 -12.79 12.52 -0.31
CA PRO A 394 -13.40 11.99 -1.51
C PRO A 394 -14.75 12.67 -1.80
N LEU A 395 -14.96 13.08 -3.05
CA LEU A 395 -16.20 13.66 -3.53
C LEU A 395 -16.62 13.01 -4.85
N GLN A 396 -17.92 12.78 -5.01
CA GLN A 396 -18.51 12.44 -6.30
C GLN A 396 -18.89 13.73 -7.04
N THR A 397 -18.46 13.83 -8.29
CA THR A 397 -18.69 15.01 -9.14
C THR A 397 -19.43 14.61 -10.40
N SER A 398 -19.95 15.59 -11.14
CA SER A 398 -20.55 15.37 -12.47
C SER A 398 -19.58 14.76 -13.49
N GLN A 399 -18.28 14.81 -13.23
CA GLN A 399 -17.22 14.28 -14.09
C GLN A 399 -16.56 13.01 -13.50
N GLY A 400 -17.18 12.40 -12.49
CA GLY A 400 -16.69 11.21 -11.80
C GLY A 400 -16.18 11.48 -10.39
N SER A 401 -15.48 10.51 -9.80
CA SER A 401 -14.95 10.62 -8.44
C SER A 401 -13.66 11.44 -8.39
N GLY A 402 -13.59 12.41 -7.48
CA GLY A 402 -12.39 13.20 -7.18
C GLY A 402 -12.03 13.18 -5.70
N ARG A 403 -10.87 13.76 -5.36
CA ARG A 403 -10.50 14.06 -3.98
C ARG A 403 -10.09 15.53 -3.90
N VAL A 404 -10.61 16.22 -2.90
CA VAL A 404 -10.23 17.60 -2.61
C VAL A 404 -9.02 17.57 -1.69
N ASP A 405 -8.01 18.38 -2.00
CA ASP A 405 -6.76 18.40 -1.24
C ASP A 405 -7.00 18.84 0.20
N LEU A 406 -7.62 20.01 0.40
CA LEU A 406 -7.93 20.56 1.71
C LEU A 406 -9.32 21.23 1.72
N ILE A 407 -10.08 21.03 2.80
CA ILE A 407 -11.34 21.72 3.07
C ILE A 407 -11.29 22.30 4.50
N LEU A 408 -11.65 23.57 4.65
CA LEU A 408 -11.95 24.18 5.95
C LEU A 408 -13.45 24.06 6.19
N CYS A 409 -13.84 23.51 7.34
CA CYS A 409 -15.20 23.55 7.83
C CYS A 409 -15.31 24.45 9.06
N GLU A 410 -16.41 25.16 9.16
CA GLU A 410 -16.79 26.01 10.29
C GLU A 410 -17.91 25.33 11.07
N ARG A 411 -17.78 25.31 12.39
CA ARG A 411 -18.80 24.82 13.28
C ARG A 411 -20.02 25.74 13.26
N THR A 412 -21.20 25.17 13.09
CA THR A 412 -22.49 25.87 12.98
C THR A 412 -23.54 25.14 13.79
N ILE A 413 -24.60 25.85 14.17
CA ILE A 413 -25.75 25.30 14.88
C ILE A 413 -26.97 25.50 13.98
N SER A 414 -27.88 24.54 13.97
CA SER A 414 -29.16 24.66 13.28
C SER A 414 -30.00 25.81 13.84
N ASP A 415 -30.87 26.38 13.01
CA ASP A 415 -31.76 27.48 13.41
C ASP A 415 -32.66 27.12 14.60
N ASP A 416 -32.98 25.83 14.79
CA ASP A 416 -33.75 25.33 15.93
C ASP A 416 -32.92 25.11 17.21
N GLY A 417 -31.60 25.33 17.15
CA GLY A 417 -30.65 25.17 18.25
C GLY A 417 -30.36 23.72 18.66
N LYS A 418 -30.92 22.71 17.97
CA LYS A 418 -30.87 21.31 18.42
C LYS A 418 -29.72 20.51 17.83
N GLN A 419 -29.16 20.93 16.70
CA GLN A 419 -28.14 20.18 15.97
C GLN A 419 -26.90 21.04 15.70
N VAL A 420 -25.74 20.42 15.83
CA VAL A 420 -24.44 21.01 15.47
C VAL A 420 -24.01 20.42 14.15
N PHE A 421 -23.69 21.27 13.18
CA PHE A 421 -23.16 20.89 11.88
C PHE A 421 -21.80 21.53 11.62
N TRP A 422 -20.98 20.86 10.85
CA TRP A 422 -19.74 21.40 10.32
C TRP A 422 -19.94 21.79 8.87
N LYS A 423 -20.07 23.10 8.63
CA LYS A 423 -20.33 23.66 7.32
C LYS A 423 -19.01 23.84 6.56
N PRO A 424 -18.83 23.23 5.39
CA PRO A 424 -17.68 23.52 4.53
C PRO A 424 -17.69 24.98 4.07
N VAL A 425 -16.62 25.73 4.31
CA VAL A 425 -16.56 27.18 4.02
C VAL A 425 -15.43 27.57 3.06
N PHE A 426 -14.40 26.73 2.92
CA PHE A 426 -13.26 27.04 2.06
C PHE A 426 -12.66 25.75 1.48
N ILE A 427 -12.46 25.71 0.16
CA ILE A 427 -11.78 24.64 -0.57
C ILE A 427 -10.44 25.14 -1.07
N LEU A 428 -9.43 24.29 -0.90
CA LEU A 428 -8.05 24.56 -1.27
C LEU A 428 -7.47 23.42 -2.10
N GLU A 429 -6.79 23.78 -3.18
CA GLU A 429 -5.94 22.90 -3.97
C GLU A 429 -4.48 23.20 -3.65
N ILE A 430 -3.64 22.17 -3.50
CA ILE A 430 -2.21 22.30 -3.23
C ILE A 430 -1.45 22.18 -4.55
N LYS A 431 -0.65 23.20 -4.88
CA LYS A 431 0.25 23.18 -6.04
C LYS A 431 1.70 23.30 -5.57
N THR A 432 2.45 22.22 -5.76
CA THR A 432 3.89 22.19 -5.48
C THR A 432 4.69 22.65 -6.70
N ARG A 433 5.74 23.44 -6.48
CA ARG A 433 6.61 23.99 -7.52
C ARG A 433 8.06 23.63 -7.25
N LEU A 434 8.78 23.26 -8.30
CA LEU A 434 10.17 22.84 -8.23
C LEU A 434 10.92 23.42 -9.44
N GLY A 435 12.04 24.09 -9.21
CA GLY A 435 12.96 24.52 -10.25
C GLY A 435 13.78 23.33 -10.77
N GLN A 436 13.89 23.19 -12.09
CA GLN A 436 14.66 22.10 -12.70
C GLN A 436 15.51 22.63 -13.85
N SER A 437 16.76 22.20 -13.91
CA SER A 437 17.69 22.45 -15.00
C SER A 437 18.09 21.13 -15.62
N TRP A 438 18.28 21.12 -16.92
CA TRP A 438 18.87 19.99 -17.62
C TRP A 438 20.27 20.39 -18.11
N CYS A 439 21.17 19.41 -18.19
CA CYS A 439 22.43 19.58 -18.91
C CYS A 439 22.65 18.41 -19.86
N ILE A 440 23.71 18.49 -20.65
CA ILE A 440 24.13 17.43 -21.58
C ILE A 440 25.36 16.79 -20.95
N ASP A 441 25.31 15.48 -20.73
CA ASP A 441 26.41 14.72 -20.16
C ASP A 441 26.70 13.46 -20.99
N ALA A 442 27.87 12.88 -20.80
CA ALA A 442 28.31 11.66 -21.44
C ALA A 442 28.11 10.46 -20.49
N ASN A 443 27.24 9.52 -20.88
CA ASN A 443 27.11 8.25 -20.18
C ASN A 443 27.93 7.17 -20.88
N TYR A 444 28.92 6.66 -20.17
CA TYR A 444 29.82 5.61 -20.64
C TYR A 444 29.21 4.23 -20.39
N LYS A 445 28.53 3.68 -21.40
CA LYS A 445 27.92 2.34 -21.35
C LYS A 445 28.87 1.30 -21.93
N GLU A 446 29.28 0.31 -21.15
CA GLU A 446 30.05 -0.81 -21.68
C GLU A 446 29.25 -1.60 -22.75
N SER A 447 29.88 -1.93 -23.89
CA SER A 447 29.27 -2.65 -25.01
C SER A 447 29.91 -4.03 -25.20
N GLU A 448 29.10 -5.10 -25.08
CA GLU A 448 29.58 -6.51 -25.19
C GLU A 448 29.77 -7.00 -26.64
N VAL A 449 29.47 -6.16 -27.64
CA VAL A 449 29.47 -6.55 -29.06
C VAL A 449 30.24 -5.52 -29.86
N ARG A 450 31.59 -5.54 -29.81
CA ARG A 450 32.43 -4.75 -30.73
C ARG A 450 33.74 -5.45 -31.13
N PRO A 451 34.31 -5.09 -32.30
CA PRO A 451 35.57 -5.62 -32.80
C PRO A 451 36.76 -5.28 -31.90
N GLU A 452 37.77 -6.13 -31.91
CA GLU A 452 39.05 -5.94 -31.22
C GLU A 452 39.66 -4.56 -31.58
N GLY A 453 40.08 -3.79 -30.56
CA GLY A 453 40.70 -2.47 -30.73
C GLY A 453 39.80 -1.24 -30.51
N SER A 454 38.49 -1.42 -30.28
CA SER A 454 37.59 -0.30 -29.91
C SER A 454 37.59 -0.06 -28.38
N PRO A 455 37.50 1.18 -27.88
CA PRO A 455 37.34 1.43 -26.44
C PRO A 455 36.09 0.71 -25.91
N LEU A 456 36.22 0.04 -24.75
CA LEU A 456 35.19 -0.82 -24.12
C LEU A 456 33.89 -0.07 -23.76
N GLN A 457 33.89 1.26 -23.84
CA GLN A 457 32.79 2.13 -23.44
C GLN A 457 32.16 2.79 -24.67
N ARG A 458 30.89 2.49 -24.93
CA ARG A 458 30.03 3.28 -25.80
C ARG A 458 29.61 4.53 -25.03
N ILE A 459 30.03 5.69 -25.51
CA ILE A 459 29.50 6.97 -25.04
C ILE A 459 28.10 7.14 -25.61
N VAL A 460 27.12 7.37 -24.74
CA VAL A 460 25.75 7.71 -25.09
C VAL A 460 25.43 9.04 -24.40
N SER A 461 24.83 9.97 -25.13
CA SER A 461 24.35 11.22 -24.53
C SER A 461 23.32 10.94 -23.44
N GLU A 462 23.53 11.53 -22.28
CA GLU A 462 22.56 11.58 -21.18
C GLU A 462 22.15 13.03 -20.95
N LEU A 463 20.88 13.23 -20.58
CA LEU A 463 20.32 14.54 -20.31
C LEU A 463 19.92 14.59 -18.83
N PRO A 464 20.89 14.66 -17.89
CA PRO A 464 20.57 14.64 -16.47
C PRO A 464 19.84 15.92 -16.06
N LEU A 465 18.97 15.76 -15.05
CA LEU A 465 18.17 16.83 -14.47
C LEU A 465 18.67 17.13 -13.05
N SER A 466 18.96 18.40 -12.79
CA SER A 466 19.27 18.92 -11.45
C SER A 466 18.11 19.75 -10.92
N ASP A 467 17.80 19.58 -9.65
CA ASP A 467 16.72 20.29 -8.96
C ASP A 467 17.32 21.51 -8.22
N TYR A 468 16.66 22.66 -8.29
CA TYR A 468 17.14 23.90 -7.67
C TYR A 468 16.00 24.72 -7.03
N PRO A 469 16.26 25.54 -5.99
CA PRO A 469 15.31 26.51 -5.46
C PRO A 469 15.01 27.58 -6.51
N LEU A 470 13.74 27.93 -6.70
CA LEU A 470 13.30 28.94 -7.67
C LEU A 470 14.00 30.28 -7.41
N SER A 471 14.15 31.12 -8.44
CA SER A 471 14.50 32.53 -8.22
C SER A 471 13.28 33.30 -7.71
N ASP A 472 13.48 34.46 -7.10
CA ASP A 472 12.38 35.32 -6.64
C ASP A 472 11.49 35.75 -7.81
N ASP A 473 12.07 36.08 -8.96
CA ASP A 473 11.33 36.44 -10.18
C ASP A 473 10.43 35.30 -10.68
N LEU A 474 10.95 34.07 -10.68
CA LEU A 474 10.19 32.88 -11.07
C LEU A 474 9.08 32.59 -10.06
N TRP A 475 9.38 32.71 -8.77
CA TRP A 475 8.39 32.56 -7.71
C TRP A 475 7.26 33.57 -7.88
N ASP A 476 7.57 34.85 -8.04
CA ASP A 476 6.60 35.91 -8.27
C ASP A 476 5.75 35.68 -9.52
N THR A 477 6.37 35.21 -10.60
CA THR A 477 5.67 34.87 -11.83
C THR A 477 4.67 33.73 -11.61
N ILE A 478 5.08 32.70 -10.86
CA ILE A 478 4.21 31.57 -10.50
C ILE A 478 3.07 32.04 -9.60
N VAL A 479 3.35 32.86 -8.59
CA VAL A 479 2.34 33.43 -7.70
C VAL A 479 1.34 34.22 -8.52
N LYS A 480 1.79 35.15 -9.37
CA LYS A 480 0.92 35.99 -10.24
C LYS A 480 0.06 35.17 -11.19
N SER A 481 0.60 34.10 -11.77
CA SER A 481 -0.11 33.22 -12.70
C SER A 481 -1.03 32.18 -12.04
N THR A 482 -1.05 32.11 -10.71
CA THR A 482 -1.95 31.23 -9.94
C THR A 482 -3.25 31.96 -9.57
N PRO A 483 -4.43 31.29 -9.64
CA PRO A 483 -4.64 29.93 -10.12
C PRO A 483 -4.55 29.82 -11.65
N THR A 484 -4.05 28.68 -12.13
CA THR A 484 -4.13 28.36 -13.56
C THR A 484 -5.59 28.11 -13.97
N PRO A 485 -5.96 28.27 -15.25
CA PRO A 485 -7.32 28.00 -15.72
C PRO A 485 -7.83 26.59 -15.36
N ILE A 486 -6.94 25.60 -15.39
CA ILE A 486 -7.24 24.21 -15.02
C ILE A 486 -7.55 24.10 -13.53
N ALA A 487 -6.70 24.66 -12.67
CA ALA A 487 -6.92 24.64 -11.22
C ALA A 487 -8.23 25.34 -10.84
N ARG A 488 -8.53 26.48 -11.49
CA ARG A 488 -9.80 27.20 -11.29
C ARG A 488 -10.99 26.31 -11.60
N LYS A 489 -11.01 25.69 -12.79
CA LYS A 489 -12.09 24.79 -13.21
C LYS A 489 -12.24 23.59 -12.28
N GLN A 490 -11.15 22.98 -11.84
CA GLN A 490 -11.16 21.84 -10.93
C GLN A 490 -11.80 22.21 -9.58
N ILE A 491 -11.38 23.34 -8.98
CA ILE A 491 -11.93 23.80 -7.71
C ILE A 491 -13.41 24.21 -7.86
N ASP A 492 -13.81 24.77 -9.01
CA ASP A 492 -15.21 25.08 -9.30
C ASP A 492 -16.09 23.82 -9.32
N ILE A 493 -15.63 22.74 -9.97
CA ILE A 493 -16.32 21.44 -9.99
C ILE A 493 -16.44 20.88 -8.58
N TYR A 494 -15.37 20.92 -7.78
CA TYR A 494 -15.41 20.47 -6.39
C TYR A 494 -16.34 21.32 -5.52
N SER A 495 -16.35 22.63 -5.72
CA SER A 495 -17.25 23.54 -5.01
C SER A 495 -18.72 23.23 -5.30
N GLN A 496 -19.06 22.90 -6.55
CA GLN A 496 -20.42 22.52 -6.91
C GLN A 496 -20.82 21.19 -6.28
N ALA A 497 -19.97 20.16 -6.41
CA ALA A 497 -20.21 18.85 -5.80
C ALA A 497 -20.37 18.94 -4.27
N LEU A 498 -19.57 19.79 -3.62
CA LEU A 498 -19.66 20.04 -2.18
C LEU A 498 -20.98 20.68 -1.78
N THR A 499 -21.45 21.64 -2.57
CA THR A 499 -22.73 22.33 -2.38
C THR A 499 -23.89 21.36 -2.52
N ASP A 500 -23.86 20.49 -3.52
CA ASP A 500 -24.87 19.45 -3.73
C ASP A 500 -24.89 18.44 -2.58
N LEU A 501 -23.72 17.95 -2.16
CA LEU A 501 -23.60 17.00 -1.04
C LEU A 501 -24.12 17.59 0.27
N TYR A 502 -23.72 18.82 0.62
CA TYR A 502 -24.18 19.46 1.86
C TYR A 502 -25.68 19.69 1.86
N ARG A 503 -26.24 20.14 0.73
CA ARG A 503 -27.69 20.33 0.57
C ARG A 503 -28.44 19.01 0.74
N ASN A 504 -27.96 17.94 0.11
CA ASN A 504 -28.60 16.62 0.23
C ASN A 504 -28.49 16.03 1.64
N ALA A 505 -27.46 16.40 2.41
CA ALA A 505 -27.26 15.91 3.77
C ALA A 505 -28.10 16.70 4.79
N THR A 506 -28.21 18.02 4.64
CA THR A 506 -28.76 18.91 5.68
C THR A 506 -30.07 19.60 5.30
N ASP A 507 -30.52 19.46 4.06
CA ASP A 507 -31.59 20.24 3.42
C ASP A 507 -31.35 21.77 3.43
N GLN A 508 -30.13 22.21 3.79
CA GLN A 508 -29.74 23.62 3.82
C GLN A 508 -28.88 24.01 2.61
N GLN A 509 -29.03 25.24 2.13
CA GLN A 509 -28.18 25.77 1.07
C GLN A 509 -26.78 26.08 1.60
N LEU A 510 -25.78 25.40 1.02
CA LEU A 510 -24.38 25.77 1.20
C LEU A 510 -24.15 27.07 0.40
N GLY A 511 -24.22 28.22 1.07
CA GLY A 511 -23.82 29.50 0.48
C GLY A 511 -22.42 29.46 -0.14
N HIS A 512 -21.98 30.54 -0.79
CA HIS A 512 -20.70 30.55 -1.54
C HIS A 512 -19.51 30.06 -0.70
N VAL A 513 -18.93 28.93 -1.13
CA VAL A 513 -17.70 28.35 -0.59
C VAL A 513 -16.52 29.11 -1.16
N LEU A 514 -15.59 29.54 -0.30
CA LEU A 514 -14.36 30.20 -0.72
C LEU A 514 -13.47 29.20 -1.48
N ARG A 515 -12.73 29.69 -2.49
CA ARG A 515 -11.88 28.85 -3.35
C ARG A 515 -10.48 29.42 -3.44
N GLY A 516 -9.45 28.61 -3.26
CA GLY A 516 -8.07 29.08 -3.27
C GLY A 516 -7.07 28.01 -3.68
N VAL A 517 -5.85 28.46 -3.96
CA VAL A 517 -4.71 27.59 -4.27
C VAL A 517 -3.58 27.89 -3.30
N LEU A 518 -3.14 26.85 -2.59
CA LEU A 518 -1.95 26.88 -1.75
C LEU A 518 -0.74 26.51 -2.62
N VAL A 519 0.17 27.46 -2.83
CA VAL A 519 1.38 27.25 -3.62
C VAL A 519 2.56 27.09 -2.68
N ILE A 520 3.31 26.01 -2.85
CA ILE A 520 4.47 25.67 -2.02
C ILE A 520 5.65 25.32 -2.90
N GLU A 521 6.82 25.85 -2.57
CA GLU A 521 8.06 25.42 -3.17
C GLU A 521 8.55 24.11 -2.53
N ALA A 522 8.92 23.13 -3.36
CA ALA A 522 9.35 21.82 -2.91
C ALA A 522 10.63 21.84 -2.04
N SER A 523 11.48 22.86 -2.17
CA SER A 523 12.70 23.05 -1.37
C SER A 523 12.49 23.74 -0.02
N SER A 524 11.28 24.24 0.27
CA SER A 524 11.00 24.92 1.55
C SER A 524 11.04 23.98 2.75
N ASN A 525 11.32 24.52 3.95
CA ASN A 525 11.38 23.74 5.18
C ASN A 525 9.99 23.30 5.62
N ILE A 526 9.72 21.99 5.52
CA ILE A 526 8.42 21.43 5.88
C ILE A 526 8.08 21.64 7.36
N THR A 527 9.06 21.66 8.25
CA THR A 527 8.81 21.81 9.70
C THR A 527 8.23 23.18 10.00
N GLU A 528 8.74 24.21 9.35
CA GLU A 528 8.25 25.58 9.51
C GLU A 528 6.88 25.74 8.84
N ILE A 529 6.70 25.19 7.63
CA ILE A 529 5.38 25.14 6.95
C ILE A 529 4.31 24.50 7.84
N ARG A 530 4.64 23.41 8.56
CA ARG A 530 3.70 22.70 9.43
C ARG A 530 3.17 23.57 10.56
N GLN A 531 4.02 24.41 11.14
CA GLN A 531 3.65 25.24 12.30
C GLN A 531 2.71 26.37 11.92
N VAL A 532 2.78 26.84 10.68
CA VAL A 532 2.09 28.06 10.21
C VAL A 532 0.89 27.79 9.31
N LEU A 533 0.78 26.59 8.72
CA LEU A 533 -0.20 26.31 7.68
C LEU A 533 -1.65 26.43 8.17
N GLU A 534 -1.98 25.84 9.32
CA GLU A 534 -3.33 25.93 9.89
C GLU A 534 -3.72 27.39 10.14
N TRP A 535 -2.81 28.16 10.75
CA TRP A 535 -2.99 29.58 10.98
C TRP A 535 -3.19 30.35 9.67
N LEU A 536 -2.37 30.11 8.64
CA LEU A 536 -2.46 30.80 7.35
C LEU A 536 -3.84 30.61 6.69
N ILE A 537 -4.36 29.38 6.71
CA ILE A 537 -5.66 29.04 6.12
C ILE A 537 -6.80 29.71 6.89
N ILE A 538 -6.79 29.59 8.22
CA ILE A 538 -7.84 30.17 9.09
C ILE A 538 -7.79 31.71 9.00
N HIS A 539 -6.61 32.31 9.09
CA HIS A 539 -6.40 33.75 8.99
C HIS A 539 -6.90 34.30 7.65
N ALA A 540 -6.61 33.59 6.55
CA ALA A 540 -7.08 34.00 5.23
C ALA A 540 -8.61 34.01 5.14
N TYR A 541 -9.26 32.96 5.65
CA TYR A 541 -10.73 32.89 5.72
C TYR A 541 -11.29 34.02 6.59
N GLU A 542 -10.79 34.21 7.81
CA GLU A 542 -11.21 35.25 8.76
C GLU A 542 -11.15 36.67 8.17
N LYS A 543 -10.07 36.98 7.45
CA LYS A 543 -9.88 38.30 6.84
C LYS A 543 -10.91 38.61 5.74
N VAL A 544 -11.42 37.57 5.08
CA VAL A 544 -12.39 37.73 3.97
C VAL A 544 -13.82 37.41 4.37
N LYS A 545 -14.07 36.67 5.46
CA LYS A 545 -15.43 36.23 5.86
C LYS A 545 -16.40 37.38 6.10
N LYS A 546 -15.89 38.55 6.50
CA LYS A 546 -16.68 39.78 6.75
C LYS A 546 -16.94 40.60 5.47
N ARG A 547 -16.34 40.25 4.33
CA ARG A 547 -16.45 40.99 3.06
C ARG A 547 -17.51 40.35 2.16
N THR A 548 -18.71 40.91 2.18
CA THR A 548 -19.88 40.41 1.43
C THR A 548 -19.89 40.77 -0.05
N ARG A 549 -18.97 41.63 -0.51
CA ARG A 549 -18.82 42.03 -1.92
C ARG A 549 -17.90 41.07 -2.66
N ARG A 550 -17.84 41.19 -3.99
CA ARG A 550 -16.87 40.48 -4.85
C ARG A 550 -15.45 40.67 -4.29
N LEU A 551 -14.80 39.56 -3.93
CA LEU A 551 -13.41 39.53 -3.50
C LEU A 551 -12.52 39.81 -4.70
N LYS A 552 -11.58 40.74 -4.54
CA LYS A 552 -10.47 40.90 -5.48
C LYS A 552 -9.47 39.77 -5.24
N ARG A 553 -8.70 39.44 -6.27
CA ARG A 553 -7.57 38.52 -6.14
C ARG A 553 -6.68 38.98 -4.99
N THR A 554 -6.42 38.10 -4.04
CA THR A 554 -5.67 38.41 -2.81
C THR A 554 -4.64 37.31 -2.59
N VAL A 555 -3.42 37.70 -2.24
CA VAL A 555 -2.33 36.78 -1.89
C VAL A 555 -2.07 36.93 -0.40
N PHE A 556 -2.02 35.80 0.30
CA PHE A 556 -1.62 35.71 1.69
C PHE A 556 -0.25 35.08 1.77
N THR A 557 0.68 35.80 2.36
CA THR A 557 2.06 35.37 2.60
C THR A 557 2.33 35.36 4.11
N LEU A 558 3.32 34.59 4.53
CA LEU A 558 3.92 34.73 5.86
C LEU A 558 4.85 35.96 5.87
N SER A 559 5.24 36.46 7.04
CA SER A 559 6.09 37.67 7.16
C SER A 559 7.38 37.58 6.33
N GLU A 560 7.89 38.74 5.90
CA GLU A 560 9.06 38.89 5.01
C GLU A 560 10.38 38.32 5.57
N SER A 561 10.41 37.83 6.81
CA SER A 561 11.60 37.28 7.49
C SER A 561 11.87 35.80 7.25
N ASP A 562 10.95 35.05 6.64
CA ASP A 562 11.02 33.59 6.63
C ASP A 562 11.45 33.05 5.26
N ASN A 563 12.48 32.22 5.24
CA ASN A 563 12.97 31.48 4.06
C ASN A 563 11.95 30.46 3.48
N ASN A 564 10.69 30.49 3.91
CA ASN A 564 9.65 29.56 3.47
C ASN A 564 8.79 30.15 2.37
N ARG A 565 8.91 29.59 1.17
CA ARG A 565 8.08 29.95 0.03
C ARG A 565 6.77 29.17 0.05
N ILE A 566 5.83 29.71 0.82
CA ILE A 566 4.44 29.28 0.88
C ILE A 566 3.52 30.50 0.72
N VAL A 567 2.59 30.42 -0.23
CA VAL A 567 1.55 31.45 -0.39
C VAL A 567 0.19 30.81 -0.56
N LEU A 568 -0.83 31.49 -0.05
CA LEU A 568 -2.22 31.16 -0.32
C LEU A 568 -2.81 32.22 -1.24
N VAL A 569 -3.23 31.79 -2.43
CA VAL A 569 -3.82 32.66 -3.44
C VAL A 569 -5.33 32.46 -3.48
N LEU A 570 -6.07 33.52 -3.18
CA LEU A 570 -7.50 33.64 -3.45
C LEU A 570 -7.71 34.36 -4.78
N ASP A 571 -8.42 33.73 -5.69
CA ASP A 571 -8.80 34.37 -6.95
C ASP A 571 -10.01 35.30 -6.78
N ALA A 572 -10.26 36.14 -7.79
CA ALA A 572 -11.42 37.01 -7.81
C ALA A 572 -12.72 36.19 -7.87
N GLN A 573 -13.57 36.32 -6.85
CA GLN A 573 -14.76 35.48 -6.68
C GLN A 573 -15.83 36.20 -5.85
N PRO A 574 -17.08 35.71 -5.82
CA PRO A 574 -18.09 36.18 -4.87
C PRO A 574 -17.59 36.02 -3.43
N GLY A 575 -17.83 37.02 -2.57
CA GLY A 575 -17.53 36.91 -1.15
C GLY A 575 -18.47 35.91 -0.45
N PRO A 576 -18.05 35.33 0.68
CA PRO A 576 -18.91 34.47 1.47
C PRO A 576 -20.14 35.27 1.98
N GLN A 577 -21.29 34.60 2.09
CA GLN A 577 -22.51 35.23 2.59
C GLN A 577 -22.34 35.67 4.05
N ARG A 578 -22.85 36.87 4.39
CA ARG A 578 -22.84 37.39 5.76
C ARG A 578 -23.68 36.46 6.64
N LYS A 579 -23.07 35.87 7.66
CA LYS A 579 -23.82 35.25 8.75
C LYS A 579 -24.06 36.25 9.87
N VAL A 580 -25.22 36.14 10.51
CA VAL A 580 -25.44 36.64 11.85
C VAL A 580 -24.70 35.66 12.79
N GLU A 581 -23.86 36.17 13.69
CA GLU A 581 -23.17 35.33 14.66
C GLU A 581 -24.19 34.79 15.67
N ASP A 582 -24.50 33.49 15.60
CA ASP A 582 -25.25 32.83 16.66
C ASP A 582 -24.36 32.65 17.90
N LYS A 583 -24.82 33.20 19.03
CA LYS A 583 -24.08 33.28 20.29
C LYS A 583 -24.16 32.01 21.15
N THR A 584 -24.82 30.96 20.68
CA THR A 584 -24.98 29.72 21.45
C THR A 584 -23.78 28.81 21.25
N LYS A 585 -23.08 28.45 22.33
CA LYS A 585 -22.03 27.42 22.31
C LYS A 585 -22.65 26.08 22.72
N ALA A 586 -22.97 25.22 21.74
CA ALA A 586 -23.34 23.85 22.03
C ALA A 586 -22.14 23.10 22.65
N PRO A 587 -22.36 22.24 23.67
CA PRO A 587 -21.28 21.51 24.32
C PRO A 587 -20.58 20.59 23.33
N TRP A 588 -19.25 20.54 23.41
CA TRP A 588 -18.43 19.64 22.62
C TRP A 588 -18.81 18.19 22.90
N LYS A 589 -19.02 17.39 21.84
CA LYS A 589 -19.13 15.93 22.02
C LYS A 589 -17.75 15.39 22.41
N PRO A 590 -17.64 14.49 23.41
CA PRO A 590 -16.36 13.91 23.79
C PRO A 590 -15.81 13.09 22.62
N ALA A 591 -14.48 13.12 22.41
CA ALA A 591 -13.85 12.29 21.38
C ALA A 591 -14.06 10.79 21.67
N TYR A 592 -13.76 9.99 20.66
CA TYR A 592 -13.87 8.54 20.72
C TYR A 592 -13.21 7.98 21.98
N THR A 593 -13.99 7.25 22.77
CA THR A 593 -13.51 6.47 23.91
C THR A 593 -13.96 5.03 23.69
N PRO A 594 -13.04 4.05 23.62
CA PRO A 594 -13.41 2.68 23.26
C PRO A 594 -14.37 2.04 24.29
N PHE A 595 -14.32 2.46 25.55
CA PHE A 595 -15.12 1.86 26.63
C PHE A 595 -16.47 2.53 26.94
N LYS A 596 -16.99 3.39 26.03
CA LYS A 596 -18.16 4.25 26.33
C LYS A 596 -19.47 3.50 26.45
N THR A 597 -19.72 2.56 25.54
CA THR A 597 -20.96 1.82 25.41
C THR A 597 -20.69 0.43 25.94
N LYS A 598 -21.07 0.12 27.19
CA LYS A 598 -20.84 -1.21 27.77
C LYS A 598 -22.17 -1.90 28.02
N LYS A 599 -22.30 -3.11 27.48
CA LYS A 599 -23.28 -4.08 27.95
C LYS A 599 -22.74 -4.70 29.23
N GLU A 600 -23.58 -4.87 30.23
CA GLU A 600 -23.16 -5.59 31.44
C GLU A 600 -22.85 -7.05 31.08
N THR A 601 -21.57 -7.42 31.18
CA THR A 601 -21.10 -8.79 31.02
C THR A 601 -20.34 -9.22 32.26
N LYS A 602 -20.58 -10.45 32.71
CA LYS A 602 -19.88 -11.05 33.86
C LYS A 602 -18.48 -11.54 33.51
N ARG A 603 -18.26 -11.86 32.23
CA ARG A 603 -16.97 -12.33 31.71
C ARG A 603 -15.95 -11.20 31.58
N LYS A 604 -14.66 -11.53 31.71
CA LYS A 604 -13.57 -10.65 31.29
C LYS A 604 -13.37 -10.78 29.77
N PHE A 605 -13.26 -9.67 29.06
CA PHE A 605 -13.01 -9.66 27.61
C PHE A 605 -11.77 -8.82 27.30
N LEU A 606 -10.72 -9.48 26.83
CA LEU A 606 -9.44 -8.89 26.47
C LEU A 606 -9.29 -8.89 24.95
N LEU A 607 -9.14 -7.69 24.38
CA LEU A 607 -8.90 -7.49 22.96
C LEU A 607 -7.40 -7.24 22.73
N TYR A 608 -6.72 -8.17 22.07
CA TYR A 608 -5.31 -8.08 21.75
C TYR A 608 -5.13 -7.60 20.31
N LEU A 609 -4.51 -6.43 20.12
CA LEU A 609 -4.37 -5.75 18.83
C LEU A 609 -2.91 -5.56 18.47
N ALA A 610 -2.50 -6.01 17.29
CA ALA A 610 -1.16 -5.76 16.77
C ALA A 610 -1.17 -4.72 15.64
N GLY A 611 -0.60 -3.55 15.88
CA GLY A 611 -0.40 -2.50 14.87
C GLY A 611 0.77 -2.84 13.96
N HIS A 612 0.63 -2.62 12.65
CA HIS A 612 1.72 -2.79 11.69
C HIS A 612 2.43 -1.47 11.42
N ALA A 613 3.74 -1.53 11.19
CA ALA A 613 4.46 -0.41 10.64
C ALA A 613 4.09 -0.21 9.15
N PRO A 614 4.18 1.01 8.61
CA PRO A 614 3.90 1.29 7.19
C PRO A 614 5.07 0.86 6.27
N THR A 615 5.73 -0.24 6.60
CA THR A 615 6.82 -0.84 5.81
C THR A 615 6.33 -2.07 5.05
N SER A 616 7.10 -2.50 4.05
CA SER A 616 6.79 -3.71 3.26
C SER A 616 6.78 -5.04 4.04
N ALA A 617 7.26 -5.03 5.30
CA ALA A 617 7.26 -6.18 6.20
C ALA A 617 6.42 -5.92 7.47
N GLY A 618 5.81 -4.74 7.61
CA GLY A 618 5.17 -4.34 8.86
C GLY A 618 3.99 -5.24 9.24
N GLN A 619 3.21 -5.73 8.27
CA GLN A 619 2.07 -6.61 8.52
C GLN A 619 2.52 -8.00 9.00
N SER A 620 3.52 -8.60 8.35
CA SER A 620 4.09 -9.89 8.77
C SER A 620 4.81 -9.76 10.11
N ALA A 621 5.52 -8.66 10.37
CA ALA A 621 6.15 -8.38 11.66
C ALA A 621 5.10 -8.25 12.78
N ALA A 622 4.02 -7.49 12.57
CA ALA A 622 2.94 -7.36 13.54
C ALA A 622 2.24 -8.69 13.84
N TRP A 623 1.98 -9.50 12.81
CA TRP A 623 1.39 -10.83 12.98
C TRP A 623 2.29 -11.74 13.83
N ASN A 624 3.58 -11.75 13.54
CA ASN A 624 4.58 -12.52 14.27
C ASN A 624 4.69 -12.05 15.72
N ALA A 625 4.76 -10.73 15.92
CA ALA A 625 4.85 -10.10 17.23
C ALA A 625 3.65 -10.44 18.11
N ARG A 626 2.45 -10.41 17.51
CA ARG A 626 1.18 -10.72 18.15
C ARG A 626 1.18 -12.09 18.81
N PHE A 627 1.56 -13.11 18.07
CA PHE A 627 1.54 -14.48 18.59
C PHE A 627 2.75 -14.78 19.47
N TYR A 628 3.86 -14.07 19.28
CA TYR A 628 4.99 -14.18 20.19
C TYR A 628 4.61 -13.80 21.62
N ASN A 629 4.18 -12.55 21.80
CA ASN A 629 3.79 -12.02 23.11
C ASN A 629 2.43 -12.54 23.59
N GLY A 630 1.47 -12.73 22.68
CA GLY A 630 0.15 -13.27 23.02
C GLY A 630 0.21 -14.64 23.69
N LEU A 631 1.06 -15.55 23.21
CA LEU A 631 1.25 -16.85 23.83
C LEU A 631 1.91 -16.76 25.21
N GLN A 632 2.82 -15.81 25.41
CA GLN A 632 3.45 -15.53 26.69
C GLN A 632 2.41 -15.08 27.74
N ILE A 633 1.53 -14.15 27.37
CA ILE A 633 0.44 -13.69 28.24
C ILE A 633 -0.51 -14.83 28.61
N LEU A 634 -0.89 -15.66 27.62
CA LEU A 634 -1.76 -16.82 27.86
C LEU A 634 -1.10 -17.84 28.80
N TYR A 635 0.22 -18.03 28.69
CA TYR A 635 0.98 -18.88 29.60
C TYR A 635 1.05 -18.32 31.02
N GLU A 636 1.23 -17.01 31.16
CA GLU A 636 1.20 -16.33 32.46
C GLU A 636 -0.17 -16.45 33.13
N MET A 637 -1.27 -16.36 32.37
CA MET A 637 -2.62 -16.65 32.88
C MET A 637 -2.74 -18.09 33.42
N LYS A 638 -2.15 -19.07 32.72
CA LYS A 638 -2.12 -20.47 33.19
C LYS A 638 -1.30 -20.63 34.48
N LYS A 639 -0.21 -19.88 34.62
CA LYS A 639 0.65 -19.91 35.81
C LYS A 639 -0.02 -19.28 37.03
N ALA A 640 -0.71 -18.15 36.82
CA ALA A 640 -1.44 -17.49 37.89
C ALA A 640 -2.54 -18.41 38.44
N GLU A 641 -3.20 -19.20 37.58
CA GLU A 641 -4.31 -20.04 37.97
C GLU A 641 -4.23 -21.44 37.34
N SER A 642 -3.75 -22.39 38.14
CA SER A 642 -3.45 -23.77 37.71
C SER A 642 -4.68 -24.57 37.26
N ASN A 643 -5.89 -24.22 37.70
CA ASN A 643 -7.15 -24.88 37.30
C ASN A 643 -7.88 -24.16 36.14
N THR A 644 -7.12 -23.76 35.11
CA THR A 644 -7.64 -23.06 33.93
C THR A 644 -7.69 -23.98 32.70
N GLU A 645 -8.87 -24.08 32.07
CA GLU A 645 -9.07 -24.75 30.79
C GLU A 645 -8.94 -23.76 29.62
N PHE A 646 -8.16 -24.11 28.60
CA PHE A 646 -7.95 -23.28 27.41
C PHE A 646 -8.64 -23.89 26.19
N VAL A 647 -9.47 -23.10 25.51
CA VAL A 647 -10.14 -23.46 24.25
C VAL A 647 -9.77 -22.43 23.20
N TRP A 648 -9.25 -22.87 22.05
CA TRP A 648 -8.86 -21.97 20.96
C TRP A 648 -9.78 -22.16 19.76
N LEU A 649 -10.49 -21.10 19.41
CA LEU A 649 -11.33 -20.99 18.21
C LEU A 649 -10.55 -20.27 17.10
N ASP A 650 -10.16 -21.04 16.10
CA ASP A 650 -9.41 -20.56 14.95
C ASP A 650 -10.35 -20.43 13.75
N LEU A 651 -10.84 -19.21 13.52
CA LEU A 651 -11.84 -18.91 12.50
C LEU A 651 -11.27 -19.06 11.09
N SER A 652 -9.94 -18.92 10.94
CA SER A 652 -9.27 -18.93 9.65
C SER A 652 -8.49 -20.22 9.37
N ASN A 653 -8.55 -21.24 10.23
CA ASN A 653 -7.78 -22.49 10.13
C ASN A 653 -6.24 -22.28 10.01
N GLN A 654 -5.67 -21.27 10.66
CA GLN A 654 -4.23 -21.03 10.72
C GLN A 654 -3.48 -22.02 11.64
N PHE A 655 -4.12 -22.55 12.68
CA PHE A 655 -3.49 -23.33 13.75
C PHE A 655 -4.11 -24.70 13.99
N ASN A 656 -5.19 -25.04 13.28
CA ASN A 656 -5.89 -26.33 13.43
C ASN A 656 -5.06 -27.57 13.05
N LYS A 657 -3.93 -27.41 12.34
CA LYS A 657 -2.96 -28.46 12.04
C LYS A 657 -1.69 -28.26 12.89
N PRO A 658 -1.45 -29.10 13.91
CA PRO A 658 -0.39 -28.86 14.90
C PRO A 658 1.00 -28.62 14.30
N ARG A 659 1.40 -29.43 13.31
CA ARG A 659 2.72 -29.28 12.66
C ARG A 659 2.87 -27.92 11.98
N LEU A 660 1.85 -27.47 11.24
CA LEU A 660 1.90 -26.16 10.56
C LEU A 660 1.84 -25.03 11.58
N ALA A 661 1.05 -25.19 12.65
CA ALA A 661 0.96 -24.24 13.74
C ALA A 661 2.31 -24.03 14.44
N GLU A 662 3.05 -25.12 14.73
CA GLU A 662 4.39 -25.06 15.33
C GLU A 662 5.36 -24.23 14.49
N ALA A 663 5.37 -24.43 13.17
CA ALA A 663 6.21 -23.66 12.26
C ALA A 663 5.80 -22.17 12.22
N ARG A 664 4.51 -21.88 12.04
CA ARG A 664 3.96 -20.51 11.96
C ARG A 664 4.19 -19.71 13.24
N LEU A 665 4.02 -20.35 14.40
CA LEU A 665 4.20 -19.76 15.73
C LEU A 665 5.67 -19.76 16.18
N ARG A 666 6.59 -20.29 15.37
CA ARG A 666 8.02 -20.43 15.68
C ARG A 666 8.26 -21.08 17.06
N LEU A 667 7.48 -22.11 17.38
CA LEU A 667 7.64 -22.87 18.61
C LEU A 667 8.97 -23.61 18.58
N ARG A 668 9.80 -23.49 19.63
CA ARG A 668 11.14 -24.11 19.69
C ARG A 668 11.11 -25.56 19.22
N PRO A 669 11.72 -25.87 18.06
CA PRO A 669 11.80 -27.24 17.59
C PRO A 669 12.81 -28.03 18.44
N ARG A 670 12.64 -29.35 18.53
CA ARG A 670 13.70 -30.21 19.09
C ARG A 670 14.78 -30.35 18.02
N ASP A 671 16.05 -30.27 18.42
CA ASP A 671 17.24 -30.48 17.57
C ASP A 671 17.66 -29.29 16.67
N TYR A 672 17.49 -28.05 17.16
CA TYR A 672 17.97 -26.82 16.51
C TYR A 672 19.38 -26.43 16.95
N SER A 673 20.10 -25.71 16.10
CA SER A 673 21.32 -25.00 16.49
C SER A 673 21.01 -23.93 17.55
N ASP A 674 21.99 -23.56 18.37
CA ASP A 674 21.81 -22.54 19.42
C ASP A 674 21.33 -21.19 18.87
N GLU A 675 21.78 -20.83 17.66
CA GLU A 675 21.34 -19.61 16.97
C GLU A 675 19.86 -19.66 16.56
N GLU A 676 19.38 -20.78 16.05
CA GLU A 676 17.97 -20.91 15.69
C GLU A 676 17.07 -21.07 16.92
N VAL A 677 17.58 -21.66 18.00
CA VAL A 677 16.93 -21.67 19.32
C VAL A 677 16.72 -20.24 19.81
N ALA A 678 17.72 -19.38 19.70
CA ALA A 678 17.64 -17.97 20.09
C ALA A 678 16.56 -17.19 19.30
N LYS A 679 16.20 -17.67 18.10
CA LYS A 679 15.14 -17.11 17.24
C LYS A 679 13.78 -17.83 17.39
N SER A 680 13.55 -18.57 18.47
CA SER A 680 12.32 -19.33 18.69
C SER A 680 11.64 -19.02 20.02
N GLN A 681 10.36 -19.39 20.15
CA GLN A 681 9.61 -19.31 21.41
C GLN A 681 10.17 -20.27 22.45
N PRO A 682 10.26 -19.91 23.74
CA PRO A 682 10.74 -20.81 24.80
C PRO A 682 9.99 -22.16 24.85
N ASP A 683 10.69 -23.22 25.28
CA ASP A 683 10.11 -24.59 25.31
C ASP A 683 8.82 -24.72 26.12
N HIS A 684 8.70 -23.97 27.20
CA HIS A 684 7.51 -23.99 28.06
C HIS A 684 6.27 -23.46 27.32
N ILE A 685 6.44 -22.52 26.39
CA ILE A 685 5.35 -22.00 25.54
C ILE A 685 4.88 -23.07 24.57
N ARG A 686 5.80 -23.85 24.00
CA ARG A 686 5.43 -25.00 23.16
C ARG A 686 4.61 -26.02 23.95
N VAL A 687 5.11 -26.46 25.12
CA VAL A 687 4.39 -27.44 25.97
C VAL A 687 3.01 -26.91 26.36
N PHE A 688 2.91 -25.62 26.65
CA PHE A 688 1.64 -24.96 26.89
C PHE A 688 0.72 -25.03 25.67
N PHE A 689 1.18 -24.60 24.49
CA PHE A 689 0.39 -24.64 23.26
C PHE A 689 -0.10 -26.06 22.93
N GLU A 690 0.75 -27.08 23.10
CA GLU A 690 0.39 -28.48 22.87
C GLU A 690 -0.77 -28.95 23.76
N SER A 691 -0.95 -28.33 24.93
CA SER A 691 -2.05 -28.61 25.87
C SER A 691 -3.38 -27.94 25.49
N ILE A 692 -3.39 -27.00 24.53
CA ILE A 692 -4.58 -26.27 24.12
C ILE A 692 -5.34 -27.03 23.03
N LYS A 693 -6.66 -27.10 23.16
CA LYS A 693 -7.54 -27.66 22.12
C LYS A 693 -7.89 -26.60 21.09
N VAL A 694 -7.27 -26.67 19.91
CA VAL A 694 -7.57 -25.78 18.77
C VAL A 694 -8.68 -26.36 17.90
N LYS A 695 -9.71 -25.56 17.62
CA LYS A 695 -10.85 -25.90 16.75
C LYS A 695 -10.90 -24.95 15.56
N GLY A 696 -10.88 -25.50 14.36
CA GLY A 696 -10.96 -24.74 13.12
C GLY A 696 -12.39 -24.61 12.57
N TYR A 697 -12.75 -23.43 12.06
CA TYR A 697 -14.10 -23.12 11.55
C TYR A 697 -14.15 -22.60 10.11
N LEU A 698 -13.02 -22.57 9.39
CA LEU A 698 -12.95 -21.90 8.08
C LEU A 698 -13.98 -22.43 7.07
N ASP A 699 -14.15 -23.75 6.92
CA ASP A 699 -15.01 -24.31 5.88
C ASP A 699 -16.50 -23.95 6.08
N SER A 700 -17.00 -24.02 7.32
CA SER A 700 -18.38 -23.61 7.63
C SER A 700 -18.56 -22.10 7.49
N ILE A 701 -17.56 -21.32 7.90
CA ILE A 701 -17.57 -19.86 7.73
C ILE A 701 -17.58 -19.46 6.26
N LEU A 702 -16.72 -20.05 5.42
CA LEU A 702 -16.71 -19.75 3.98
C LEU A 702 -18.02 -20.18 3.30
N SER A 703 -18.60 -21.30 3.74
CA SER A 703 -19.91 -21.74 3.26
C SER A 703 -20.99 -20.72 3.58
N PHE A 704 -21.05 -20.24 4.82
CA PHE A 704 -21.95 -19.16 5.22
C PHE A 704 -21.67 -17.88 4.44
N LEU A 705 -20.42 -17.39 4.40
CA LEU A 705 -20.13 -16.09 3.79
C LEU A 705 -20.40 -16.05 2.28
N TYR A 706 -20.12 -17.14 1.56
CA TYR A 706 -20.06 -17.10 0.08
C TYR A 706 -20.95 -18.11 -0.64
N ASN A 707 -21.46 -19.15 0.04
CA ASN A 707 -22.20 -20.25 -0.61
C ASN A 707 -23.62 -20.43 -0.05
N ASN A 708 -24.19 -19.41 0.59
CA ASN A 708 -25.53 -19.47 1.21
C ASN A 708 -25.71 -20.60 2.24
N GLY A 709 -24.62 -21.06 2.86
CA GLY A 709 -24.70 -22.02 3.96
C GLY A 709 -25.27 -21.39 5.24
N ASP A 710 -25.57 -22.25 6.21
CA ASP A 710 -26.08 -21.85 7.53
C ASP A 710 -25.01 -21.20 8.41
N LEU A 711 -25.47 -20.45 9.42
CA LEU A 711 -24.60 -19.87 10.44
C LEU A 711 -23.80 -20.97 11.17
N PRO A 712 -22.46 -20.85 11.30
CA PRO A 712 -21.65 -21.84 11.98
C PRO A 712 -22.01 -21.99 13.46
N THR A 713 -22.20 -23.23 13.94
CA THR A 713 -22.33 -23.51 15.37
C THR A 713 -20.97 -23.58 16.05
N PHE A 714 -20.71 -22.64 16.96
CA PHE A 714 -19.49 -22.63 17.76
C PHE A 714 -19.64 -23.53 19.00
N ALA A 715 -18.67 -24.40 19.23
CA ALA A 715 -18.78 -25.44 20.25
C ALA A 715 -17.97 -25.06 21.50
N PHE A 716 -18.66 -24.70 22.58
CA PHE A 716 -18.07 -24.24 23.85
C PHE A 716 -18.07 -25.27 24.98
N LYS A 717 -18.38 -26.55 24.70
CA LYS A 717 -18.45 -27.63 25.71
C LYS A 717 -17.20 -27.62 26.59
N THR A 718 -17.38 -27.28 27.87
CA THR A 718 -16.35 -27.12 28.90
C THR A 718 -16.94 -27.55 30.25
N ALA A 719 -16.10 -27.98 31.19
CA ALA A 719 -16.55 -28.38 32.53
C ALA A 719 -17.11 -27.16 33.30
N LEU A 720 -18.19 -27.32 34.08
CA LEU A 720 -18.85 -26.22 34.78
C LEU A 720 -17.99 -25.58 35.88
N ASP A 721 -17.06 -26.33 36.49
CA ASP A 721 -16.38 -25.89 37.71
C ASP A 721 -15.03 -25.18 37.51
N LYS A 722 -14.45 -25.21 36.31
CA LYS A 722 -13.11 -24.67 36.02
C LYS A 722 -13.14 -23.25 35.47
N ARG A 723 -12.07 -22.47 35.72
CA ARG A 723 -11.85 -21.22 34.98
C ARG A 723 -11.59 -21.52 33.52
N LYS A 724 -12.08 -20.67 32.63
CA LYS A 724 -12.04 -20.88 31.17
C LYS A 724 -11.38 -19.69 30.50
N VAL A 725 -10.44 -19.96 29.61
CA VAL A 725 -9.87 -18.98 28.69
C VAL A 725 -10.23 -19.40 27.27
N ILE A 726 -11.04 -18.59 26.60
CA ILE A 726 -11.43 -18.79 25.21
C ILE A 726 -10.60 -17.86 24.34
N ILE A 727 -9.75 -18.44 23.51
CA ILE A 727 -8.87 -17.74 22.57
C ILE A 727 -9.59 -17.67 21.22
N ILE A 728 -9.66 -16.50 20.60
CA ILE A 728 -10.29 -16.30 19.28
C ILE A 728 -9.27 -15.69 18.34
N THR A 729 -9.07 -16.31 17.17
CA THR A 729 -8.11 -15.85 16.14
C THR A 729 -8.70 -15.93 14.73
N GLY A 730 -8.16 -15.12 13.82
CA GLY A 730 -8.48 -15.19 12.39
C GLY A 730 -9.67 -14.34 11.95
N ALA A 731 -10.30 -13.59 12.87
CA ALA A 731 -11.35 -12.63 12.53
C ALA A 731 -10.82 -11.51 11.62
N ASP A 732 -9.61 -11.03 11.87
CA ASP A 732 -8.86 -10.09 11.03
C ASP A 732 -8.62 -10.63 9.62
N THR A 733 -8.15 -11.88 9.53
CA THR A 733 -7.85 -12.56 8.26
C THR A 733 -9.13 -12.73 7.43
N LEU A 734 -10.24 -13.09 8.07
CA LEU A 734 -11.55 -13.17 7.42
C LEU A 734 -12.05 -11.78 7.01
N ARG A 735 -11.92 -10.78 7.89
CA ARG A 735 -12.27 -9.39 7.62
C ARG A 735 -11.54 -8.88 6.38
N ASP A 736 -10.26 -9.18 6.22
CA ASP A 736 -9.48 -8.74 5.06
C ASP A 736 -9.82 -9.55 3.80
N ALA A 737 -10.21 -10.82 3.95
CA ALA A 737 -10.70 -11.67 2.86
C ALA A 737 -12.18 -11.47 2.50
N THR A 738 -12.94 -10.61 3.20
CA THR A 738 -14.37 -10.35 2.90
C THR A 738 -14.56 -9.10 2.03
N PRO A 739 -15.02 -9.26 0.76
CA PRO A 739 -15.41 -8.15 -0.11
C PRO A 739 -16.58 -7.35 0.45
N SER A 740 -16.79 -6.13 -0.06
CA SER A 740 -17.84 -5.23 0.45
C SER A 740 -19.24 -5.83 0.32
N SER A 741 -19.51 -6.58 -0.76
CA SER A 741 -20.79 -7.27 -1.02
C SER A 741 -21.21 -8.27 0.06
N ASN A 742 -20.27 -8.76 0.88
CA ASN A 742 -20.51 -9.78 1.90
C ASN A 742 -20.23 -9.28 3.32
N ARG A 743 -20.03 -7.96 3.51
CA ARG A 743 -19.68 -7.36 4.81
C ARG A 743 -20.76 -7.54 5.85
N GLU A 744 -22.02 -7.39 5.46
CA GLU A 744 -23.15 -7.59 6.36
C GLU A 744 -23.18 -9.01 6.92
N ARG A 745 -23.00 -10.03 6.06
CA ARG A 745 -22.89 -11.43 6.51
C ARG A 745 -21.72 -11.60 7.48
N PHE A 746 -20.58 -10.98 7.21
CA PHE A 746 -19.45 -11.02 8.15
C PHE A 746 -19.80 -10.36 9.49
N SER A 747 -20.49 -9.22 9.52
CA SER A 747 -20.98 -8.61 10.76
C SER A 747 -21.92 -9.56 11.51
N ILE A 748 -22.91 -10.16 10.83
CA ILE A 748 -23.83 -11.14 11.42
C ILE A 748 -23.05 -12.33 12.02
N LEU A 749 -22.01 -12.82 11.34
CA LEU A 749 -21.17 -13.90 11.85
C LEU A 749 -20.46 -13.51 13.15
N ILE A 750 -19.89 -12.30 13.23
CA ILE A 750 -19.20 -11.79 14.41
C ILE A 750 -20.20 -11.58 15.56
N ASP A 751 -21.35 -10.98 15.29
CA ASP A 751 -22.41 -10.74 16.29
C ASP A 751 -22.96 -12.07 16.82
N HIS A 752 -23.16 -13.05 15.93
CA HIS A 752 -23.54 -14.41 16.29
C HIS A 752 -22.48 -15.07 17.19
N LEU A 753 -21.19 -14.97 16.86
CA LEU A 753 -20.12 -15.50 17.70
C LEU A 753 -20.13 -14.82 19.08
N LEU A 754 -20.15 -13.49 19.15
CA LEU A 754 -20.13 -12.73 20.39
C LEU A 754 -21.32 -13.03 21.32
N SER A 755 -22.50 -13.23 20.72
CA SER A 755 -23.74 -13.56 21.43
C SER A 755 -23.75 -14.97 22.00
N ASN A 756 -23.05 -15.92 21.35
CA ASN A 756 -22.97 -17.31 21.80
C ASN A 756 -21.80 -17.59 22.76
N LEU A 757 -20.89 -16.63 22.97
CA LEU A 757 -19.82 -16.78 23.95
C LEU A 757 -20.40 -16.92 25.38
N PRO A 758 -19.86 -17.81 26.23
CA PRO A 758 -20.28 -17.92 27.63
C PRO A 758 -20.18 -16.59 28.38
N ASN A 759 -21.13 -16.30 29.26
CA ASN A 759 -21.19 -15.06 30.06
C ASN A 759 -21.24 -15.37 31.56
N ASP A 760 -20.12 -15.84 32.08
CA ASP A 760 -19.92 -16.14 33.51
C ASP A 760 -18.59 -15.54 34.00
N GLU A 761 -18.48 -15.31 35.31
CA GLU A 761 -17.32 -14.66 35.94
C GLU A 761 -16.03 -15.48 35.84
N LYS A 762 -16.14 -16.80 35.64
CA LYS A 762 -15.00 -17.71 35.47
C LYS A 762 -14.55 -17.78 34.01
N THR A 763 -15.14 -17.03 33.09
CA THR A 763 -14.76 -17.00 31.68
C THR A 763 -13.97 -15.74 31.34
N THR A 764 -12.81 -15.93 30.72
CA THR A 764 -12.01 -14.87 30.09
C THR A 764 -11.95 -15.12 28.59
N ILE A 765 -12.31 -14.11 27.79
CA ILE A 765 -12.14 -14.12 26.35
C ILE A 765 -10.85 -13.38 26.00
N VAL A 766 -9.99 -14.00 25.18
CA VAL A 766 -8.81 -13.37 24.60
C VAL A 766 -8.97 -13.36 23.08
N TRP A 767 -9.29 -12.19 22.54
CA TRP A 767 -9.57 -12.00 21.12
C TRP A 767 -8.36 -11.36 20.44
N PHE A 768 -7.69 -12.09 19.55
CA PHE A 768 -6.60 -11.57 18.75
C PHE A 768 -7.14 -10.97 17.45
N ASP A 769 -6.84 -9.70 17.23
CA ASP A 769 -7.25 -8.96 16.04
C ASP A 769 -6.13 -8.04 15.53
N SER A 770 -6.44 -7.30 14.47
CA SER A 770 -5.67 -6.17 13.98
C SER A 770 -6.50 -4.89 14.17
N PRO A 771 -5.90 -3.78 14.61
CA PRO A 771 -6.60 -2.52 14.78
C PRO A 771 -7.12 -1.99 13.44
N VAL A 772 -8.13 -1.12 13.50
CA VAL A 772 -8.73 -0.49 12.31
C VAL A 772 -8.20 0.93 12.14
N PRO A 773 -8.07 1.43 10.89
CA PRO A 773 -7.55 2.76 10.66
C PRO A 773 -8.55 3.85 11.08
N SER A 774 -8.05 4.90 11.74
CA SER A 774 -8.76 6.12 12.09
C SER A 774 -8.88 7.08 10.90
N VAL A 775 -9.77 8.06 11.05
CA VAL A 775 -9.80 9.27 10.20
C VAL A 775 -8.57 10.15 10.48
N GLU A 776 -8.11 10.16 11.73
CA GLU A 776 -6.90 10.87 12.15
C GLU A 776 -5.63 10.23 11.58
N LYS A 777 -4.60 11.04 11.39
CA LYS A 777 -3.28 10.64 10.90
C LYS A 777 -2.29 10.53 12.05
N SER A 778 -1.41 9.53 11.96
CA SER A 778 -0.25 9.35 12.80
C SER A 778 0.94 10.04 12.14
N ILE A 779 1.21 11.28 12.55
CA ILE A 779 2.30 12.11 11.99
C ILE A 779 3.65 11.36 12.01
N PRO A 780 4.06 10.68 13.10
CA PRO A 780 5.35 10.01 13.14
C PRO A 780 5.52 8.92 12.10
N TYR A 781 4.43 8.25 11.72
CA TYR A 781 4.44 7.09 10.83
C TYR A 781 3.92 7.41 9.41
N SER A 782 3.57 8.66 9.11
CA SER A 782 2.94 9.06 7.82
C SER A 782 1.78 8.13 7.41
N SER A 783 0.99 7.68 8.39
CA SER A 783 -0.07 6.68 8.21
C SER A 783 -1.34 7.09 8.96
N ARG A 784 -2.42 6.31 8.84
CA ARG A 784 -3.62 6.55 9.66
C ARG A 784 -3.35 6.12 11.10
N ALA A 785 -3.85 6.90 12.06
CA ALA A 785 -3.87 6.47 13.46
C ALA A 785 -4.72 5.21 13.63
N LEU A 786 -4.59 4.53 14.77
CA LEU A 786 -5.21 3.22 15.00
C LEU A 786 -6.35 3.31 16.00
N LEU A 787 -7.47 2.69 15.68
CA LEU A 787 -8.62 2.48 16.57
C LEU A 787 -8.75 0.98 16.87
N PRO A 788 -9.28 0.60 18.04
CA PRO A 788 -9.38 -0.80 18.39
C PRO A 788 -10.44 -1.54 17.58
N TYR A 789 -11.53 -0.85 17.27
CA TYR A 789 -12.62 -1.29 16.41
C TYR A 789 -13.38 -0.05 15.92
N TYR A 790 -14.18 -0.21 14.87
CA TYR A 790 -15.10 0.84 14.43
C TYR A 790 -16.18 1.05 15.50
N GLU A 791 -16.70 2.27 15.63
CA GLU A 791 -17.77 2.60 16.60
C GLU A 791 -19.04 1.76 16.44
N THR A 792 -19.30 1.30 15.22
CA THR A 792 -20.45 0.43 14.88
C THR A 792 -20.22 -1.04 15.21
N SER A 793 -19.06 -1.41 15.75
CA SER A 793 -18.74 -2.80 16.06
C SER A 793 -19.34 -3.23 17.40
N ALA A 794 -19.98 -4.40 17.43
CA ALA A 794 -20.43 -5.05 18.66
C ALA A 794 -19.30 -5.38 19.64
N LEU A 795 -18.02 -5.37 19.20
CA LEU A 795 -16.89 -5.49 20.11
C LEU A 795 -16.84 -4.34 21.13
N GLY A 796 -17.28 -3.14 20.74
CA GLY A 796 -17.34 -1.99 21.65
C GLY A 796 -18.19 -2.24 22.90
N GLU A 797 -19.22 -3.08 22.77
CA GLU A 797 -20.16 -3.37 23.86
C GLU A 797 -19.62 -4.32 24.91
N VAL A 798 -18.63 -5.16 24.56
CA VAL A 798 -18.19 -6.30 25.38
C VAL A 798 -16.75 -6.18 25.86
N VAL A 799 -15.92 -5.33 25.22
CA VAL A 799 -14.49 -5.26 25.52
C VAL A 799 -14.24 -4.57 26.87
N THR A 800 -13.54 -5.29 27.76
CA THR A 800 -13.20 -4.80 29.11
C THR A 800 -11.79 -4.23 29.21
N GLU A 801 -10.87 -4.77 28.40
CA GLU A 801 -9.45 -4.41 28.39
C GLU A 801 -8.90 -4.57 26.97
N ILE A 802 -7.99 -3.68 26.58
CA ILE A 802 -7.32 -3.70 25.28
C ILE A 802 -5.82 -3.80 25.52
N ILE A 803 -5.18 -4.77 24.88
CA ILE A 803 -3.72 -4.87 24.80
C ILE A 803 -3.29 -4.44 23.41
N TRP A 804 -2.59 -3.32 23.31
CA TRP A 804 -1.96 -2.88 22.08
C TRP A 804 -0.55 -3.42 22.01
N ASN A 805 -0.18 -3.97 20.85
CA ASN A 805 1.17 -4.34 20.49
C ASN A 805 1.56 -3.49 19.27
N LEU A 806 2.35 -2.45 19.50
CA LEU A 806 2.68 -1.42 18.51
C LEU A 806 4.17 -1.44 18.14
N PRO A 807 4.55 -1.07 16.91
CA PRO A 807 5.95 -0.84 16.57
C PRO A 807 6.52 0.34 17.37
N ILE A 808 7.84 0.40 17.50
CA ILE A 808 8.51 1.59 18.05
C ILE A 808 8.47 2.72 17.01
N ALA A 809 8.37 3.96 17.52
CA ALA A 809 8.44 5.14 16.70
C ALA A 809 9.71 5.15 15.82
N PRO A 810 9.63 5.65 14.58
CA PRO A 810 10.79 5.85 13.72
C PRO A 810 11.88 6.66 14.42
N ARG A 811 13.16 6.39 14.12
CA ARG A 811 14.31 7.08 14.76
C ARG A 811 14.16 8.61 14.71
N GLY A 812 13.70 9.15 13.59
CA GLY A 812 13.49 10.59 13.41
C GLY A 812 12.41 11.19 14.33
N ALA A 813 11.40 10.42 14.74
CA ALA A 813 10.40 10.88 15.70
C ALA A 813 10.92 10.90 17.15
N VAL A 814 11.87 10.02 17.47
CA VAL A 814 12.50 9.92 18.80
C VAL A 814 13.62 10.95 18.97
N GLN A 815 14.32 11.32 17.90
CA GLN A 815 15.41 12.32 17.92
C GLN A 815 15.18 13.45 16.89
N PRO A 816 14.20 14.34 17.12
CA PRO A 816 13.82 15.37 16.14
C PRO A 816 14.97 16.30 15.76
N ALA A 817 15.87 16.58 16.70
CA ALA A 817 17.03 17.46 16.49
C ALA A 817 18.08 16.90 15.50
N THR A 818 18.02 15.61 15.17
CA THR A 818 18.95 14.96 14.22
C THR A 818 18.42 14.92 12.78
N TRP A 819 17.29 15.58 12.53
CA TRP A 819 16.71 15.71 11.19
C TRP A 819 17.57 16.61 10.28
N ASN A 820 18.30 15.99 9.38
CA ASN A 820 18.87 16.66 8.19
C ASN A 820 18.28 16.16 6.87
N LEU A 821 17.19 15.38 6.90
CA LEU A 821 16.58 14.79 5.72
C LEU A 821 15.08 15.00 5.72
N SER A 822 14.56 15.38 4.56
CA SER A 822 13.17 15.74 4.30
C SER A 822 12.14 14.63 4.59
N VAL A 823 12.54 13.41 4.97
CA VAL A 823 11.67 12.22 5.02
C VAL A 823 11.11 11.99 6.43
N ILE A 824 9.78 11.97 6.58
CA ILE A 824 9.11 11.35 7.73
C ILE A 824 9.48 9.88 7.73
N GLY A 825 9.87 9.31 8.86
CA GLY A 825 10.24 7.90 8.89
C GLY A 825 9.02 7.01 8.69
N ASP A 826 8.96 6.29 7.58
CA ASP A 826 7.93 5.24 7.38
C ASP A 826 8.35 3.92 8.06
N SER A 827 9.62 3.82 8.45
CA SER A 827 10.20 2.63 9.09
C SER A 827 10.39 2.84 10.60
N PRO A 828 9.99 1.85 11.42
CA PRO A 828 10.23 1.90 12.85
C PRO A 828 11.74 1.85 13.14
N MET A 829 12.16 2.32 14.31
CA MET A 829 13.57 2.25 14.69
C MET A 829 14.05 0.79 14.80
N HIS A 830 13.18 -0.08 15.30
CA HIS A 830 13.38 -1.52 15.46
C HIS A 830 12.01 -2.21 15.29
N ASP A 831 11.90 -3.16 14.35
CA ASP A 831 10.70 -4.02 14.26
C ASP A 831 10.72 -5.17 15.30
N ASP A 832 11.90 -5.51 15.81
CA ASP A 832 12.09 -6.53 16.84
C ASP A 832 11.85 -6.06 18.26
N ILE A 833 11.66 -4.76 18.48
CA ILE A 833 11.23 -4.23 19.76
C ILE A 833 9.83 -3.64 19.58
N ARG A 834 8.90 -3.99 20.48
CA ARG A 834 7.50 -3.59 20.41
C ARG A 834 7.06 -2.93 21.69
N ILE A 835 6.16 -1.97 21.58
CA ILE A 835 5.51 -1.29 22.70
C ILE A 835 4.22 -2.04 23.01
N ILE A 836 4.13 -2.60 24.21
CA ILE A 836 2.90 -3.21 24.72
C ILE A 836 2.20 -2.19 25.62
N ILE A 837 0.93 -1.91 25.32
CA ILE A 837 0.10 -1.00 26.11
C ILE A 837 -1.12 -1.75 26.62
N ARG A 838 -1.28 -1.85 27.94
CA ARG A 838 -2.50 -2.33 28.58
C ARG A 838 -3.39 -1.13 28.85
N HIS A 839 -4.53 -1.11 28.18
CA HIS A 839 -5.49 -0.01 28.24
C HIS A 839 -6.82 -0.55 28.78
N SER A 840 -7.22 -0.05 29.94
CA SER A 840 -8.52 -0.28 30.56
C SER A 840 -9.22 1.06 30.82
N PRO A 841 -10.48 1.08 31.29
CA PRO A 841 -11.16 2.35 31.60
C PRO A 841 -10.47 3.20 32.68
N VAL A 842 -9.67 2.59 33.54
CA VAL A 842 -9.04 3.26 34.70
C VAL A 842 -7.52 3.20 34.69
N GLU A 843 -6.94 2.41 33.80
CA GLU A 843 -5.50 2.10 33.82
C GLU A 843 -4.91 2.13 32.41
N PHE A 844 -3.71 2.69 32.33
CA PHE A 844 -2.90 2.75 31.12
C PHE A 844 -1.44 2.43 31.49
N GLN A 845 -1.00 1.20 31.19
CA GLN A 845 0.36 0.74 31.44
C GLN A 845 1.10 0.49 30.13
N MET A 846 2.40 0.79 30.09
CA MET A 846 3.25 0.60 28.93
C MET A 846 4.50 -0.17 29.30
N GLU A 847 4.88 -1.15 28.47
CA GLU A 847 6.13 -1.90 28.58
C GLU A 847 6.75 -2.13 27.20
N LEU A 848 8.07 -2.37 27.17
CA LEU A 848 8.79 -2.76 25.95
C LEU A 848 9.05 -4.26 25.97
N ILE A 849 8.86 -4.90 24.82
CA ILE A 849 9.21 -6.31 24.63
C ILE A 849 10.16 -6.48 23.45
N HIS A 850 11.04 -7.47 23.55
CA HIS A 850 11.91 -7.89 22.44
C HIS A 850 11.38 -9.16 21.79
N ILE A 851 11.46 -9.24 20.46
CA ILE A 851 10.97 -10.33 19.62
C ILE A 851 12.14 -10.83 18.76
N PRO A 852 12.92 -11.79 19.27
CA PRO A 852 14.26 -12.09 18.75
C PRO A 852 14.34 -12.39 17.26
N PHE A 853 13.33 -13.05 16.70
CA PHE A 853 13.34 -13.46 15.30
C PHE A 853 12.87 -12.40 14.30
N LEU A 854 12.44 -11.23 14.78
CA LEU A 854 12.18 -10.06 13.94
C LEU A 854 13.46 -9.21 13.75
N ARG A 855 14.58 -9.59 14.36
CA ARG A 855 15.84 -8.85 14.27
C ARG A 855 16.28 -8.73 12.80
N GLY A 856 16.47 -7.50 12.33
CA GLY A 856 16.88 -7.19 10.96
C GLY A 856 15.76 -7.16 9.91
N TRP A 857 14.49 -7.11 10.33
CA TRP A 857 13.34 -7.01 9.41
C TRP A 857 13.07 -5.60 8.89
N SER A 858 13.43 -4.57 9.68
CA SER A 858 13.22 -3.14 9.39
C SER A 858 14.37 -2.50 8.61
#